data_AF-A0A8K0PNK9-F1
#
_entry.id   AF-A0A8K0PNK9-F1
#
_cell.length_a   1.000
_cell.length_b   1.000
_cell.length_c   1.000
_cell.angle_alpha   90.00
_cell.angle_beta   90.00
_cell.angle_gamma   90.00
#
_symmetry.space_group_name_H-M   'P 1'
#
loop_
_entity.id
_entity.type
_entity.pdbx_description
1 polymer ?
#
loop_
_entity_poly.entity_id
_entity_poly.type
_entity_poly.pdbx_seq_one_letter_code
_entity_poly.pdbx_strand_id
1 'polypeptide(L)'
;MGRIWRLAAALLTALQVVTSLPVSEEDRNNINRYPSSTTLPAHLPAKTVQAVAKTPAKVITSVGPDGTVQILPSRTTPAPGFIPSELETLGHVTACPLLTDLIPEPTVIISISLSISVGISFSMGSSSSVPTASSDIFADPISTDAPLANFARKDDHPVPRQGITNKNGPIGTNKFYNNFHLGNQTTPAYLHPYSVAWARGQGAAKSWGLAVSHIDAQQRVYGQASPGTGAVSYFINPIGIQSVILSAKELGSGTVLTTDALTDFSAQVNLLPNTGGTPAVRFPLVQGSGFITALYDGAVPVLQTGVYYRTVTRATTDPKQGITKYKLVLEDGATWLVYAYHSKGDPLDLEVVDNTLAQAKGPFSGTIQVTKDPGGGEAVFDKACGAYPTGVQLSGSVSGASGSYTLAFQKAGLSDTALAMFALPHHQDSFDGATKGKVTSVKLQTTTKGIAAAVVADSWTLVESNLPTNIGFLPWTPQTGSLSTLSDATKQFIHTVAQQEVSQNILDQTDQNSMYFSGKALAKFASLIVATKEMLDDQGLAQAGLDQLKKAFSRFAQNTQQYPLVYESAWGGIVSSATYSTGDTGADFGNTLYNDHHFHWGYFIYTAAAIGHLDPSWIDANKAYVNLLVRDIANPSTQDSYFPLWRSFDWFHGHSWAHGLFDTLDGKDQESSSEDTMHAYALKMWGSVVGDANLEARGNLMLAVQGRSLRSYYLYTSANTVQPHEFIGNKAAGILFENKIDHTTYFGTNIEFIQGIHMLPLLPHTPFIRTPDFVREEWDTYFSQGRVDAIQGGWKGVLWGNYATIDPKGAYTFFSGGGAAAGARGEHPNKQQAVGRAGFDPGWLDGGASLTWYLCYSAGEYSLHFPLCDLTTNELYCSVGRALSGFVARYPVS
;
A
#
# COMPACT_ATOMS: atom_id res chain seq x y z
N MET A 1 -43.10 -18.37 -39.64
CA MET A 1 -43.85 -19.17 -38.64
C MET A 1 -42.83 -19.99 -37.85
N GLY A 2 -42.76 -20.02 -36.53
CA GLY A 2 -43.44 -19.24 -35.49
C GLY A 2 -43.44 -20.00 -34.16
N ARG A 3 -43.18 -19.31 -33.02
CA ARG A 3 -43.29 -19.83 -31.63
C ARG A 3 -42.26 -20.92 -31.23
N ILE A 4 -41.82 -21.13 -29.99
CA ILE A 4 -41.63 -20.38 -28.72
C ILE A 4 -41.21 -21.46 -27.68
N TRP A 5 -40.09 -21.26 -26.94
CA TRP A 5 -39.83 -21.73 -25.54
C TRP A 5 -39.83 -23.26 -25.22
N ARG A 6 -39.32 -23.79 -24.10
CA ARG A 6 -38.24 -23.50 -23.09
C ARG A 6 -38.11 -24.77 -22.20
N LEU A 7 -37.12 -24.80 -21.27
CA LEU A 7 -36.99 -25.68 -20.07
C LEU A 7 -36.61 -27.16 -20.32
N ALA A 8 -36.06 -27.93 -19.36
CA ALA A 8 -35.17 -27.63 -18.21
C ALA A 8 -34.65 -28.94 -17.53
N ALA A 9 -33.51 -28.82 -16.84
CA ALA A 9 -33.08 -29.48 -15.59
C ALA A 9 -33.35 -30.98 -15.26
N ALA A 10 -32.22 -31.68 -15.00
CA ALA A 10 -31.89 -32.51 -13.82
C ALA A 10 -32.68 -33.80 -13.42
N LEU A 11 -31.95 -34.94 -13.35
CA LEU A 11 -32.04 -36.05 -12.36
C LEU A 11 -30.89 -37.05 -12.64
N LEU A 12 -29.81 -37.23 -11.86
CA LEU A 12 -29.54 -37.68 -10.47
C LEU A 12 -29.51 -39.23 -10.21
N THR A 13 -28.31 -39.73 -9.86
CA THR A 13 -27.93 -40.76 -8.84
C THR A 13 -28.37 -42.24 -8.87
N ALA A 14 -27.39 -43.15 -8.65
CA ALA A 14 -27.35 -44.29 -7.69
C ALA A 14 -26.00 -45.09 -7.81
N LEU A 15 -25.54 -45.96 -6.88
CA LEU A 15 -25.30 -45.83 -5.42
C LEU A 15 -24.30 -46.93 -4.92
N GLN A 16 -23.79 -46.80 -3.67
CA GLN A 16 -23.17 -47.78 -2.72
C GLN A 16 -21.62 -47.87 -2.67
N VAL A 17 -20.85 -47.74 -1.55
CA VAL A 17 -20.96 -47.81 -0.05
C VAL A 17 -20.18 -49.01 0.54
N VAL A 18 -19.13 -48.73 1.35
CA VAL A 18 -18.65 -49.49 2.55
C VAL A 18 -17.94 -48.49 3.52
N THR A 19 -17.91 -48.76 4.83
CA THR A 19 -17.44 -47.89 5.94
C THR A 19 -16.06 -48.35 6.53
N SER A 20 -15.48 -47.96 7.68
CA SER A 20 -15.93 -47.27 8.92
C SER A 20 -14.79 -46.78 9.87
N LEU A 21 -15.02 -45.65 10.57
CA LEU A 21 -14.55 -45.25 11.94
C LEU A 21 -13.11 -44.69 12.20
N PRO A 22 -12.87 -43.93 13.33
CA PRO A 22 -11.70 -43.05 13.57
C PRO A 22 -10.88 -43.31 14.88
N VAL A 23 -9.70 -42.67 15.01
CA VAL A 23 -8.77 -42.57 16.18
C VAL A 23 -7.96 -41.26 16.01
N SER A 24 -7.84 -40.24 16.87
CA SER A 24 -7.53 -39.99 18.31
C SER A 24 -6.07 -39.61 18.61
N GLU A 25 -5.85 -38.85 19.69
CA GLU A 25 -4.60 -38.15 20.08
C GLU A 25 -3.47 -39.02 20.70
N GLU A 26 -2.35 -38.34 21.00
CA GLU A 26 -1.13 -38.72 21.75
C GLU A 26 -0.10 -39.62 21.05
N ASP A 27 1.14 -39.14 20.87
CA ASP A 27 2.17 -39.30 21.91
C ASP A 27 3.42 -38.39 21.70
N ARG A 28 4.23 -38.20 22.75
CA ARG A 28 5.47 -37.37 22.76
C ARG A 28 6.76 -38.21 22.73
N ASN A 29 7.87 -37.56 22.33
CA ASN A 29 9.28 -37.91 22.57
C ASN A 29 9.89 -39.13 21.80
N ASN A 30 10.82 -38.85 20.87
CA ASN A 30 12.27 -39.06 21.13
C ASN A 30 13.21 -38.65 19.97
N ILE A 31 14.08 -37.67 20.27
CA ILE A 31 15.56 -37.76 20.28
C ILE A 31 16.32 -38.28 19.03
N ASN A 32 17.14 -37.38 18.47
CA ASN A 32 18.44 -37.55 17.78
C ASN A 32 18.69 -38.76 16.86
N ARG A 33 19.01 -38.47 15.58
CA ARG A 33 20.39 -38.60 15.03
C ARG A 33 20.48 -38.13 13.57
N TYR A 34 21.41 -37.20 13.29
CA TYR A 34 22.06 -37.18 11.98
C TYR A 34 22.87 -38.46 11.78
N PRO A 35 22.96 -38.96 10.54
CA PRO A 35 24.30 -39.05 9.98
C PRO A 35 24.41 -38.45 8.57
N SER A 36 25.66 -38.20 8.19
CA SER A 36 26.11 -37.59 6.96
C SER A 36 26.06 -38.49 5.72
N SER A 37 26.19 -37.82 4.56
CA SER A 37 26.75 -38.32 3.29
C SER A 37 26.03 -39.46 2.56
N THR A 38 25.44 -39.11 1.41
CA THR A 38 25.36 -39.99 0.24
C THR A 38 25.81 -39.26 -1.02
N THR A 39 26.92 -39.77 -1.55
CA THR A 39 27.52 -39.57 -2.87
C THR A 39 26.55 -39.32 -4.03
N LEU A 40 26.91 -38.34 -4.88
CA LEU A 40 26.41 -38.17 -6.24
C LEU A 40 26.66 -39.43 -7.10
N PRO A 41 25.67 -39.93 -7.86
CA PRO A 41 25.91 -40.78 -9.01
C PRO A 41 26.27 -39.91 -10.23
N ALA A 42 27.48 -40.09 -10.75
CA ALA A 42 27.87 -39.55 -12.05
C ALA A 42 27.25 -40.35 -13.22
N HIS A 43 27.32 -39.77 -14.42
CA HIS A 43 26.92 -40.33 -15.73
C HIS A 43 25.43 -40.38 -16.06
N LEU A 44 24.95 -39.28 -16.67
CA LEU A 44 24.07 -39.35 -17.84
C LEU A 44 24.90 -39.10 -19.11
N PRO A 45 24.57 -39.72 -20.25
CA PRO A 45 25.40 -39.66 -21.45
C PRO A 45 25.38 -38.28 -22.10
N ALA A 46 26.52 -37.88 -22.66
CA ALA A 46 26.64 -36.65 -23.43
C ALA A 46 25.73 -36.71 -24.67
N LYS A 47 24.56 -36.05 -24.61
CA LYS A 47 23.78 -35.73 -25.81
C LYS A 47 24.52 -34.64 -26.56
N THR A 48 25.19 -35.02 -27.65
CA THR A 48 25.71 -34.10 -28.66
C THR A 48 24.57 -33.19 -29.12
N VAL A 49 24.61 -31.92 -28.71
CA VAL A 49 23.65 -30.91 -29.18
C VAL A 49 23.98 -30.62 -30.64
N GLN A 50 23.24 -31.21 -31.56
CA GLN A 50 23.21 -30.71 -32.92
C GLN A 50 22.65 -29.28 -32.88
N ALA A 51 23.48 -28.31 -33.24
CA ALA A 51 23.02 -26.96 -33.48
C ALA A 51 22.01 -27.00 -34.65
N VAL A 52 20.73 -26.84 -34.35
CA VAL A 52 19.72 -26.58 -35.38
C VAL A 52 20.06 -25.23 -35.97
N ALA A 53 20.60 -25.23 -37.20
CA ALA A 53 20.85 -24.01 -37.93
C ALA A 53 19.52 -23.26 -38.07
N LYS A 54 19.42 -22.07 -37.45
CA LYS A 54 18.31 -21.15 -37.73
C LYS A 54 18.41 -20.78 -39.21
N THR A 55 17.55 -21.36 -40.04
CA THR A 55 17.36 -20.87 -41.41
C THR A 55 16.92 -19.41 -41.32
N PRO A 56 17.62 -18.46 -41.98
CA PRO A 56 17.22 -17.06 -41.93
C PRO A 56 15.76 -16.90 -42.35
N ALA A 57 14.97 -16.16 -41.58
CA ALA A 57 13.61 -15.84 -41.98
C ALA A 57 13.65 -15.01 -43.27
N LYS A 58 12.73 -15.25 -44.21
CA LYS A 58 12.67 -14.49 -45.46
C LYS A 58 12.20 -13.06 -45.20
N VAL A 59 13.13 -12.16 -44.88
CA VAL A 59 12.87 -10.73 -44.72
C VAL A 59 12.58 -10.11 -46.08
N ILE A 60 11.41 -9.50 -46.24
CA ILE A 60 11.06 -8.71 -47.42
C ILE A 60 11.33 -7.24 -47.08
N THR A 61 12.28 -6.62 -47.79
CA THR A 61 12.55 -5.18 -47.65
C THR A 61 11.73 -4.41 -48.67
N SER A 62 11.00 -3.40 -48.22
CA SER A 62 10.25 -2.44 -49.04
C SER A 62 10.66 -1.02 -48.66
N VAL A 63 10.78 -0.12 -49.63
CA VAL A 63 11.07 1.30 -49.40
C VAL A 63 9.84 2.11 -49.79
N GLY A 64 9.29 2.84 -48.81
CA GLY A 64 8.17 3.76 -49.00
C GLY A 64 8.56 5.19 -48.63
N PRO A 65 7.65 6.17 -48.81
CA PRO A 65 7.92 7.56 -48.46
C PRO A 65 8.22 7.75 -46.96
N ASP A 66 7.56 6.96 -46.11
CA ASP A 66 7.63 7.10 -44.64
C ASP A 66 8.77 6.29 -44.00
N GLY A 67 9.43 5.40 -44.74
CA GLY A 67 10.45 4.52 -44.16
C GLY A 67 10.94 3.38 -45.06
N THR A 68 12.03 2.76 -44.62
CA THR A 68 12.44 1.43 -45.09
C THR A 68 11.81 0.38 -44.16
N VAL A 69 10.92 -0.43 -44.69
CA VAL A 69 10.14 -1.45 -43.97
C VAL A 69 10.75 -2.82 -44.22
N GLN A 70 11.10 -3.52 -43.16
CA GLN A 70 11.43 -4.94 -43.18
C GLN A 70 10.22 -5.74 -42.68
N ILE A 71 9.62 -6.50 -43.59
CA ILE A 71 8.44 -7.35 -43.35
C ILE A 71 8.91 -8.78 -43.14
N LEU A 72 8.40 -9.42 -42.10
CA LEU A 72 8.77 -10.79 -41.74
C LEU A 72 7.61 -11.76 -41.97
N PRO A 73 7.90 -13.05 -42.25
CA PRO A 73 6.87 -14.05 -42.40
C PRO A 73 6.15 -14.25 -41.06
N SER A 74 4.82 -14.19 -41.10
CA SER A 74 4.02 -14.32 -39.88
C SER A 74 4.23 -15.68 -39.21
N ARG A 75 4.25 -15.70 -37.88
CA ARG A 75 4.45 -16.91 -37.06
C ARG A 75 3.25 -17.19 -36.18
N THR A 76 2.90 -18.46 -36.08
CA THR A 76 1.83 -18.94 -35.21
C THR A 76 2.20 -18.76 -33.74
N THR A 77 1.29 -18.13 -32.99
CA THR A 77 1.26 -17.95 -31.53
C THR A 77 2.56 -17.47 -30.88
N PRO A 78 2.64 -16.18 -30.49
CA PRO A 78 3.55 -15.70 -29.46
C PRO A 78 3.60 -16.64 -28.24
N ALA A 79 4.74 -16.69 -27.54
CA ALA A 79 4.75 -17.35 -26.24
C ALA A 79 3.84 -16.55 -25.28
N PRO A 80 2.81 -17.17 -24.68
CA PRO A 80 1.95 -16.48 -23.75
C PRO A 80 2.73 -16.16 -22.47
N GLY A 81 2.30 -15.10 -21.77
CA GLY A 81 2.65 -14.93 -20.37
C GLY A 81 2.02 -16.03 -19.52
N PHE A 82 2.50 -16.15 -18.28
CA PHE A 82 1.90 -17.02 -17.27
C PHE A 82 1.20 -16.19 -16.19
N ILE A 83 0.39 -16.84 -15.38
CA ILE A 83 -0.49 -16.19 -14.39
C ILE A 83 -0.28 -16.89 -13.05
N PRO A 84 0.35 -16.25 -12.04
CA PRO A 84 0.38 -16.77 -10.68
C PRO A 84 -0.96 -16.48 -9.99
N SER A 85 -1.95 -17.34 -10.27
CA SER A 85 -3.32 -17.19 -9.72
C SER A 85 -3.47 -17.60 -8.26
N GLU A 86 -2.41 -18.13 -7.65
CA GLU A 86 -2.37 -18.43 -6.22
C GLU A 86 -1.90 -17.19 -5.45
N LEU A 87 -2.33 -17.05 -4.19
CA LEU A 87 -1.83 -16.02 -3.30
C LEU A 87 -0.45 -16.44 -2.79
N GLU A 88 0.57 -15.62 -3.03
CA GLU A 88 1.89 -15.82 -2.43
C GLU A 88 1.83 -15.43 -0.96
N THR A 89 2.22 -16.35 -0.07
CA THR A 89 2.14 -16.18 1.39
C THR A 89 3.52 -16.17 2.05
N LEU A 90 4.61 -16.31 1.28
CA LEU A 90 5.97 -16.20 1.79
C LEU A 90 6.22 -14.83 2.43
N GLY A 91 6.58 -14.84 3.71
CA GLY A 91 6.82 -13.64 4.51
C GLY A 91 5.59 -13.11 5.25
N HIS A 92 4.39 -13.63 4.93
CA HIS A 92 3.13 -13.20 5.51
C HIS A 92 2.62 -14.20 6.54
N VAL A 93 2.09 -13.70 7.65
CA VAL A 93 1.51 -14.53 8.71
C VAL A 93 0.04 -14.82 8.39
N THR A 94 -0.31 -16.09 8.24
CA THR A 94 -1.67 -16.53 7.92
C THR A 94 -2.60 -16.63 9.15
N ALA A 95 -2.25 -15.95 10.25
CA ALA A 95 -3.04 -15.92 11.48
C ALA A 95 -3.92 -14.65 11.51
N CYS A 96 -5.13 -14.78 12.04
CA CYS A 96 -6.08 -13.67 12.12
C CYS A 96 -5.52 -12.52 12.99
N PRO A 97 -5.47 -11.26 12.49
CA PRO A 97 -4.85 -10.12 13.18
C PRO A 97 -5.74 -9.52 14.28
N LEU A 98 -6.65 -10.29 14.87
CA LEU A 98 -7.41 -9.90 16.07
C LEU A 98 -6.58 -10.16 17.32
N LEU A 99 -6.61 -9.24 18.29
CA LEU A 99 -5.93 -9.44 19.56
C LEU A 99 -6.86 -10.19 20.52
N THR A 100 -6.66 -11.50 20.70
CA THR A 100 -7.42 -12.39 21.60
C THR A 100 -8.92 -12.58 21.25
N ASP A 101 -9.44 -13.79 21.49
CA ASP A 101 -10.86 -14.12 21.26
C ASP A 101 -11.80 -13.64 22.39
N LEU A 102 -11.26 -13.31 23.57
CA LEU A 102 -12.01 -12.80 24.72
C LEU A 102 -11.15 -11.86 25.55
N ILE A 103 -11.64 -10.65 25.79
CA ILE A 103 -10.99 -9.66 26.65
C ILE A 103 -11.20 -10.05 28.12
N PRO A 104 -10.13 -10.21 28.94
CA PRO A 104 -10.28 -10.58 30.35
C PRO A 104 -11.02 -9.52 31.18
N GLU A 105 -12.00 -9.95 31.98
CA GLU A 105 -12.60 -9.08 33.00
C GLU A 105 -11.64 -8.87 34.19
N PRO A 106 -11.55 -7.64 34.73
CA PRO A 106 -10.71 -7.36 35.90
C PRO A 106 -11.29 -7.99 37.17
N THR A 107 -10.45 -8.62 37.98
CA THR A 107 -10.84 -9.18 39.28
C THR A 107 -10.97 -8.13 40.38
N VAL A 108 -10.38 -6.94 40.18
CA VAL A 108 -10.38 -5.80 41.12
C VAL A 108 -10.42 -4.50 40.31
N ILE A 109 -11.20 -3.52 40.76
CA ILE A 109 -11.22 -2.16 40.16
C ILE A 109 -10.02 -1.34 40.67
N ILE A 110 -9.36 -0.60 39.76
CA ILE A 110 -8.17 0.19 40.07
C ILE A 110 -8.44 1.26 41.12
N SER A 111 -7.55 1.38 42.11
CA SER A 111 -7.68 2.38 43.17
C SER A 111 -7.30 3.77 42.67
N ILE A 112 -8.24 4.71 42.68
CA ILE A 112 -7.97 6.11 42.35
C ILE A 112 -7.18 6.76 43.50
N SER A 113 -5.88 6.93 43.33
CA SER A 113 -5.06 7.77 44.20
C SER A 113 -5.21 9.23 43.83
N LEU A 114 -6.01 9.99 44.59
CA LEU A 114 -6.07 11.45 44.50
C LEU A 114 -4.74 12.08 44.99
N SER A 115 -3.72 12.06 44.14
CA SER A 115 -2.55 12.90 44.30
C SER A 115 -2.96 14.36 44.06
N ILE A 116 -3.12 15.12 45.14
CA ILE A 116 -3.36 16.56 45.10
C ILE A 116 -2.12 17.21 44.48
N SER A 117 -2.15 17.37 43.16
CA SER A 117 -1.18 18.17 42.43
C SER A 117 -1.44 19.63 42.78
N VAL A 118 -0.64 20.18 43.70
CA VAL A 118 -0.65 21.61 44.00
C VAL A 118 -0.35 22.33 42.69
N GLY A 119 -1.33 23.07 42.18
CA GLY A 119 -1.24 23.77 40.91
C GLY A 119 -0.17 24.85 40.95
N ILE A 120 1.07 24.49 40.58
CA ILE A 120 2.08 25.46 40.20
C ILE A 120 1.61 26.02 38.86
N SER A 121 1.00 27.21 38.90
CA SER A 121 0.66 27.97 37.71
C SER A 121 1.95 28.37 37.00
N PHE A 122 2.42 27.51 36.09
CA PHE A 122 3.39 27.93 35.09
C PHE A 122 2.74 29.02 34.26
N SER A 123 3.21 30.25 34.45
CA SER A 123 2.98 31.32 33.50
C SER A 123 3.56 30.85 32.16
N MET A 124 2.70 30.39 31.25
CA MET A 124 3.09 30.26 29.85
C MET A 124 3.60 31.63 29.40
N GLY A 125 4.87 31.69 28.98
CA GLY A 125 5.45 32.90 28.46
C GLY A 125 4.63 33.38 27.29
N SER A 126 4.05 34.57 27.38
CA SER A 126 3.37 35.19 26.24
C SER A 126 4.36 35.34 25.07
N SER A 127 3.93 34.96 23.87
CA SER A 127 4.66 34.99 22.60
C SER A 127 5.82 33.98 22.44
N SER A 128 5.45 32.75 22.14
CA SER A 128 6.09 32.02 21.03
C SER A 128 5.06 31.86 19.93
N SER A 129 5.36 32.32 18.71
CA SER A 129 4.54 32.01 17.53
C SER A 129 4.37 30.50 17.42
N VAL A 130 3.14 30.02 17.15
CA VAL A 130 2.92 28.62 16.77
C VAL A 130 3.91 28.30 15.65
N PRO A 131 4.77 27.27 15.78
CA PRO A 131 5.75 26.96 14.76
C PRO A 131 5.05 26.77 13.41
N THR A 132 5.37 27.63 12.45
CA THR A 132 4.84 27.49 11.09
C THR A 132 5.63 26.41 10.38
N ALA A 133 4.94 25.52 9.66
CA ALA A 133 5.60 24.61 8.73
C ALA A 133 6.50 25.40 7.76
N SER A 134 7.66 24.83 7.41
CA SER A 134 8.62 25.42 6.48
C SER A 134 8.01 25.56 5.07
N SER A 135 8.65 26.39 4.23
CA SER A 135 8.28 26.52 2.82
C SER A 135 8.48 25.24 2.02
N ASP A 136 9.34 24.33 2.51
CA ASP A 136 9.46 22.96 2.02
C ASP A 136 9.50 22.00 3.21
N ILE A 137 8.40 21.29 3.44
CA ILE A 137 8.22 20.36 4.58
C ILE A 137 9.05 19.07 4.43
N PHE A 138 9.77 18.91 3.31
CA PHE A 138 10.65 17.76 3.03
C PHE A 138 12.15 18.07 3.17
N ALA A 139 12.54 19.35 3.25
CA ALA A 139 13.95 19.75 3.27
C ALA A 139 14.69 19.24 4.53
N ASP A 140 14.08 19.45 5.70
CA ASP A 140 14.70 19.20 7.00
C ASP A 140 14.42 17.78 7.54
N PRO A 141 15.44 17.07 8.05
CA PRO A 141 15.27 15.78 8.71
C PRO A 141 14.51 15.92 10.04
N ILE A 142 13.85 14.85 10.48
CA ILE A 142 13.21 14.78 11.82
C ILE A 142 14.28 14.82 12.93
N SER A 143 15.42 14.17 12.68
CA SER A 143 16.63 14.20 13.50
C SER A 143 17.75 13.51 12.70
N THR A 144 19.00 13.90 12.95
CA THR A 144 20.21 13.25 12.40
C THR A 144 20.97 12.45 13.47
N ASP A 145 20.37 12.28 14.65
CA ASP A 145 20.99 11.60 15.79
C ASP A 145 21.24 10.13 15.49
N ALA A 146 22.31 9.57 16.05
CA ALA A 146 22.56 8.14 15.99
C ALA A 146 21.42 7.34 16.65
N PRO A 147 21.09 6.14 16.13
CA PRO A 147 20.18 5.20 16.79
C PRO A 147 20.57 4.98 18.25
N LEU A 148 19.57 4.95 19.14
CA LEU A 148 19.76 5.01 20.59
C LEU A 148 20.66 3.88 21.10
N ALA A 149 21.47 4.18 22.12
CA ALA A 149 22.53 3.30 22.60
C ALA A 149 22.03 2.01 23.31
N ASN A 150 20.75 1.92 23.66
CA ASN A 150 20.12 0.71 24.20
C ASN A 150 19.62 -0.28 23.13
N PHE A 151 19.78 0.06 21.84
CA PHE A 151 19.52 -0.87 20.73
C PHE A 151 20.82 -1.60 20.40
N ALA A 152 20.77 -2.92 20.35
CA ALA A 152 21.90 -3.69 19.83
C ALA A 152 22.12 -3.32 18.35
N ARG A 153 23.39 -3.24 17.93
CA ARG A 153 23.76 -2.96 16.54
C ARG A 153 24.03 -4.25 15.80
N LYS A 154 23.53 -4.32 14.58
CA LYS A 154 23.68 -5.41 13.62
C LYS A 154 24.22 -4.83 12.33
N ASP A 155 25.25 -5.46 11.78
CA ASP A 155 25.85 -5.10 10.48
C ASP A 155 25.56 -6.15 9.40
N ASP A 156 24.78 -7.17 9.79
CA ASP A 156 24.33 -8.31 9.02
C ASP A 156 22.81 -8.42 9.05
N HIS A 157 22.22 -8.79 7.91
CA HIS A 157 20.79 -9.02 7.73
C HIS A 157 20.56 -10.38 7.05
N PRO A 158 19.50 -11.14 7.38
CA PRO A 158 19.24 -12.47 6.80
C PRO A 158 19.11 -12.46 5.27
N VAL A 159 18.48 -11.43 4.71
CA VAL A 159 18.35 -11.22 3.26
C VAL A 159 19.59 -10.50 2.71
N PRO A 160 20.31 -11.08 1.73
CA PRO A 160 21.53 -10.51 1.18
C PRO A 160 21.26 -9.34 0.21
N ARG A 161 22.15 -8.35 0.23
CA ARG A 161 22.22 -7.25 -0.74
C ARG A 161 22.84 -7.71 -2.07
N GLN A 162 22.15 -8.58 -2.81
CA GLN A 162 22.64 -9.21 -4.05
C GLN A 162 22.71 -8.20 -5.19
N GLY A 163 23.84 -8.12 -5.90
CA GLY A 163 24.01 -7.22 -7.05
C GLY A 163 24.11 -5.72 -6.74
N ILE A 164 23.74 -5.26 -5.54
CA ILE A 164 23.91 -3.85 -5.12
C ILE A 164 25.41 -3.53 -5.03
N THR A 165 25.87 -2.53 -5.78
CA THR A 165 27.30 -2.15 -5.81
C THR A 165 27.62 -1.02 -4.83
N ASN A 166 26.78 0.02 -4.74
CA ASN A 166 26.87 1.02 -3.68
C ASN A 166 26.12 0.53 -2.43
N LYS A 167 26.87 0.12 -1.40
CA LYS A 167 26.34 -0.39 -0.13
C LYS A 167 26.48 0.61 1.03
N ASN A 168 26.76 1.88 0.71
CA ASN A 168 26.98 2.93 1.69
C ASN A 168 25.65 3.63 2.05
N GLY A 169 25.38 3.75 3.35
CA GLY A 169 24.15 4.37 3.84
C GLY A 169 22.93 3.44 3.77
N PRO A 170 21.76 3.93 4.20
CA PRO A 170 20.52 3.16 4.24
C PRO A 170 19.94 2.93 2.85
N ILE A 171 19.25 1.80 2.66
CA ILE A 171 18.69 1.35 1.37
C ILE A 171 17.19 1.07 1.55
N GLY A 172 16.37 1.53 0.60
CA GLY A 172 14.91 1.34 0.64
C GLY A 172 14.49 -0.13 0.46
N THR A 173 13.62 -0.59 1.36
CA THR A 173 13.21 -2.02 1.50
C THR A 173 11.81 -2.34 0.97
N ASN A 174 10.99 -1.32 0.72
CA ASN A 174 9.59 -1.43 0.29
C ASN A 174 9.39 -0.65 -1.03
N LYS A 175 10.32 -0.82 -1.98
CA LYS A 175 10.41 -0.08 -3.25
C LYS A 175 10.25 -0.99 -4.48
N PHE A 176 9.65 -0.47 -5.55
CA PHE A 176 9.28 -1.20 -6.77
C PHE A 176 10.43 -2.01 -7.43
N TYR A 177 11.68 -1.58 -7.24
CA TYR A 177 12.86 -2.21 -7.83
C TYR A 177 13.47 -3.34 -6.99
N ASN A 178 12.95 -3.65 -5.79
CA ASN A 178 13.67 -4.53 -4.86
C ASN A 178 13.90 -5.94 -5.42
N ASN A 179 13.01 -6.45 -6.26
CA ASN A 179 13.17 -7.71 -6.99
C ASN A 179 14.50 -7.82 -7.79
N PHE A 180 15.13 -6.71 -8.18
CA PHE A 180 16.44 -6.74 -8.85
C PHE A 180 17.62 -7.08 -7.93
N HIS A 181 17.43 -7.15 -6.62
CA HIS A 181 18.46 -7.55 -5.65
C HIS A 181 17.97 -8.61 -4.65
N LEU A 182 16.88 -9.30 -5.01
CA LEU A 182 16.30 -10.41 -4.26
C LEU A 182 16.30 -11.70 -5.12
N GLY A 183 16.15 -12.83 -4.44
CA GLY A 183 16.07 -14.18 -5.02
C GLY A 183 17.01 -14.42 -6.20
N ASN A 184 16.43 -14.66 -7.39
CA ASN A 184 17.20 -14.94 -8.60
C ASN A 184 17.34 -13.72 -9.55
N GLN A 185 16.85 -12.54 -9.15
CA GLN A 185 16.85 -11.29 -9.93
C GLN A 185 16.10 -11.34 -11.28
N THR A 186 15.25 -12.33 -11.54
CA THR A 186 14.45 -12.42 -12.80
C THR A 186 13.00 -11.94 -12.65
N THR A 187 12.55 -11.78 -11.41
CA THR A 187 11.23 -11.28 -11.02
C THR A 187 11.01 -9.82 -11.48
N PRO A 188 9.80 -9.42 -11.93
CA PRO A 188 9.59 -8.08 -12.48
C PRO A 188 9.66 -6.94 -11.44
N ALA A 189 10.02 -5.75 -11.91
CA ALA A 189 9.80 -4.48 -11.23
C ALA A 189 8.74 -3.66 -11.98
N TYR A 190 7.85 -2.98 -11.25
CA TYR A 190 6.66 -2.33 -11.82
C TYR A 190 6.75 -0.80 -11.77
N LEU A 191 7.11 -0.16 -12.90
CA LEU A 191 7.25 1.30 -12.97
C LEU A 191 5.91 2.01 -13.21
N HIS A 192 4.93 1.29 -13.78
CA HIS A 192 3.63 1.77 -14.26
C HIS A 192 3.74 2.86 -15.37
N PRO A 193 3.22 2.63 -16.59
CA PRO A 193 2.43 1.50 -17.06
C PRO A 193 3.26 0.27 -17.46
N TYR A 194 4.59 0.39 -17.49
CA TYR A 194 5.50 -0.71 -17.84
C TYR A 194 5.91 -1.54 -16.63
N SER A 195 6.15 -2.83 -16.86
CA SER A 195 7.00 -3.65 -16.00
C SER A 195 8.27 -4.06 -16.75
N VAL A 196 9.35 -4.28 -15.99
CA VAL A 196 10.65 -4.69 -16.53
C VAL A 196 11.22 -5.86 -15.74
N ALA A 197 11.84 -6.82 -16.44
CA ALA A 197 12.39 -8.03 -15.83
C ALA A 197 13.70 -8.44 -16.53
N TRP A 198 14.66 -8.97 -15.78
CA TRP A 198 15.88 -9.52 -16.40
C TRP A 198 15.58 -10.86 -17.04
N ALA A 199 15.73 -10.95 -18.37
CA ALA A 199 15.35 -12.14 -19.11
C ALA A 199 16.21 -13.37 -18.76
N ARG A 200 17.49 -13.19 -18.37
CA ARG A 200 18.40 -14.24 -17.86
C ARG A 200 18.39 -15.58 -18.64
N GLY A 201 18.29 -15.52 -19.97
CA GLY A 201 18.22 -16.68 -20.87
C GLY A 201 16.85 -17.38 -20.94
N GLN A 202 15.84 -16.87 -20.22
CA GLN A 202 14.46 -17.37 -20.15
C GLN A 202 13.55 -16.71 -21.20
N GLY A 203 12.31 -17.23 -21.29
CA GLY A 203 11.29 -16.79 -22.26
C GLY A 203 11.62 -17.15 -23.72
N ALA A 204 10.75 -16.76 -24.64
CA ALA A 204 10.85 -17.15 -26.05
C ALA A 204 12.08 -16.57 -26.76
N ALA A 205 12.50 -15.36 -26.40
CA ALA A 205 13.68 -14.72 -26.99
C ALA A 205 15.01 -15.31 -26.47
N LYS A 206 14.99 -16.01 -25.32
CA LYS A 206 16.19 -16.49 -24.59
C LYS A 206 17.26 -15.42 -24.40
N SER A 207 16.82 -14.19 -24.20
CA SER A 207 17.69 -13.00 -24.11
C SER A 207 18.39 -12.92 -22.75
N TRP A 208 19.52 -12.24 -22.71
CA TRP A 208 20.22 -11.87 -21.48
C TRP A 208 20.03 -10.39 -21.10
N GLY A 209 19.26 -9.63 -21.90
CA GLY A 209 18.91 -8.23 -21.68
C GLY A 209 17.75 -8.00 -20.70
N LEU A 210 17.33 -6.74 -20.59
CA LEU A 210 16.16 -6.33 -19.81
C LEU A 210 14.92 -6.36 -20.71
N ALA A 211 13.94 -7.19 -20.34
CA ALA A 211 12.66 -7.27 -21.03
C ALA A 211 11.71 -6.19 -20.50
N VAL A 212 11.01 -5.52 -21.42
CA VAL A 212 9.94 -4.56 -21.17
C VAL A 212 8.61 -5.18 -21.55
N SER A 213 7.64 -5.07 -20.66
CA SER A 213 6.27 -5.54 -20.86
C SER A 213 5.26 -4.40 -20.66
N HIS A 214 4.15 -4.49 -21.39
CA HIS A 214 2.94 -3.69 -21.19
C HIS A 214 1.73 -4.59 -21.40
N ILE A 215 0.81 -4.60 -20.44
CA ILE A 215 -0.40 -5.42 -20.45
C ILE A 215 -1.61 -4.52 -20.70
N ASP A 216 -2.35 -4.79 -21.76
CA ASP A 216 -3.62 -4.13 -22.03
C ASP A 216 -4.78 -4.78 -21.26
N ALA A 217 -5.88 -4.05 -21.06
CA ALA A 217 -7.03 -4.52 -20.29
C ALA A 217 -7.61 -5.85 -20.78
N GLN A 218 -7.63 -6.10 -22.10
CA GLN A 218 -8.12 -7.36 -22.69
C GLN A 218 -7.20 -8.58 -22.48
N GLN A 219 -5.99 -8.38 -21.96
CA GLN A 219 -5.06 -9.47 -21.63
C GLN A 219 -5.14 -9.90 -20.15
N ARG A 220 -5.91 -9.18 -19.33
CA ARG A 220 -6.14 -9.53 -17.92
C ARG A 220 -6.88 -10.86 -17.80
N VAL A 221 -6.61 -11.54 -16.70
CA VAL A 221 -7.40 -12.69 -16.27
C VAL A 221 -8.11 -12.35 -14.98
N TYR A 222 -9.37 -12.76 -14.91
CA TYR A 222 -10.26 -12.50 -13.79
C TYR A 222 -10.54 -13.80 -13.03
N GLY A 223 -10.66 -13.68 -11.71
CA GLY A 223 -11.05 -14.77 -10.82
C GLY A 223 -12.53 -15.14 -10.96
N GLN A 224 -13.00 -16.05 -10.11
CA GLN A 224 -14.41 -16.46 -10.11
C GLN A 224 -15.30 -15.30 -9.66
N ALA A 225 -16.45 -15.11 -10.32
CA ALA A 225 -17.44 -14.13 -9.88
C ALA A 225 -18.16 -14.61 -8.61
N SER A 226 -18.20 -13.75 -7.60
CA SER A 226 -19.00 -13.94 -6.39
C SER A 226 -20.48 -14.08 -6.74
N PRO A 227 -21.18 -15.15 -6.31
CA PRO A 227 -22.60 -15.31 -6.57
C PRO A 227 -23.48 -14.22 -5.95
N GLY A 228 -22.99 -13.53 -4.91
CA GLY A 228 -23.73 -12.48 -4.20
C GLY A 228 -23.61 -11.09 -4.81
N THR A 229 -22.41 -10.69 -5.24
CA THR A 229 -22.14 -9.34 -5.78
C THR A 229 -21.99 -9.31 -7.30
N GLY A 230 -21.78 -10.47 -7.95
CA GLY A 230 -21.42 -10.58 -9.35
C GLY A 230 -19.98 -10.15 -9.67
N ALA A 231 -19.23 -9.66 -8.69
CA ALA A 231 -17.86 -9.18 -8.88
C ALA A 231 -16.82 -10.31 -8.77
N VAL A 232 -15.76 -10.21 -9.56
CA VAL A 232 -14.70 -11.22 -9.68
C VAL A 232 -13.75 -11.20 -8.49
N SER A 233 -13.34 -12.37 -8.00
CA SER A 233 -12.52 -12.50 -6.78
C SER A 233 -11.14 -11.83 -6.92
N TYR A 234 -10.56 -11.80 -8.11
CA TYR A 234 -9.32 -11.08 -8.40
C TYR A 234 -9.31 -10.57 -9.84
N PHE A 235 -8.38 -9.66 -10.13
CA PHE A 235 -7.86 -9.49 -11.49
C PHE A 235 -6.33 -9.45 -11.49
N ILE A 236 -5.73 -10.12 -12.46
CA ILE A 236 -4.28 -10.31 -12.57
C ILE A 236 -3.81 -10.08 -14.00
N ASN A 237 -2.59 -9.53 -14.13
CA ASN A 237 -1.94 -9.23 -15.39
C ASN A 237 -0.90 -10.33 -15.70
N PRO A 238 -0.87 -10.93 -16.91
CA PRO A 238 0.08 -11.99 -17.24
C PRO A 238 1.55 -11.55 -17.19
N ILE A 239 2.39 -12.36 -16.56
CA ILE A 239 3.83 -12.12 -16.37
C ILE A 239 4.64 -12.86 -17.45
N GLY A 240 5.81 -12.33 -17.79
CA GLY A 240 6.76 -12.97 -18.71
C GLY A 240 6.53 -12.68 -20.20
N ILE A 241 5.55 -11.84 -20.55
CA ILE A 241 5.41 -11.33 -21.92
C ILE A 241 6.59 -10.39 -22.23
N GLN A 242 7.52 -10.87 -23.05
CA GLN A 242 8.70 -10.11 -23.48
C GLN A 242 8.37 -9.26 -24.71
N SER A 243 7.60 -8.17 -24.56
CA SER A 243 7.14 -7.33 -25.68
C SER A 243 8.33 -6.76 -26.47
N VAL A 244 9.23 -6.06 -25.80
CA VAL A 244 10.50 -5.56 -26.36
C VAL A 244 11.61 -5.81 -25.34
N ILE A 245 12.77 -6.28 -25.78
CA ILE A 245 13.93 -6.53 -24.93
C ILE A 245 15.10 -5.68 -25.43
N LEU A 246 15.76 -4.99 -24.51
CA LEU A 246 16.97 -4.23 -24.75
C LEU A 246 18.17 -5.01 -24.20
N SER A 247 19.05 -5.45 -25.09
CA SER A 247 20.20 -6.31 -24.81
C SER A 247 21.43 -5.83 -25.57
N ALA A 248 22.59 -6.44 -25.31
CA ALA A 248 23.80 -6.26 -26.09
C ALA A 248 24.36 -7.62 -26.55
N LYS A 249 25.14 -7.64 -27.62
CA LYS A 249 25.73 -8.87 -28.20
C LYS A 249 26.75 -9.52 -27.26
N GLU A 250 27.33 -8.70 -26.37
CA GLU A 250 28.28 -9.07 -25.33
C GLU A 250 27.61 -9.82 -24.17
N LEU A 251 26.28 -9.76 -24.03
CA LEU A 251 25.55 -10.44 -22.97
C LEU A 251 25.27 -11.91 -23.34
N GLY A 252 25.66 -12.81 -22.44
CA GLY A 252 25.46 -14.26 -22.56
C GLY A 252 25.25 -14.92 -21.20
N SER A 253 25.51 -16.22 -21.08
CA SER A 253 25.31 -16.96 -19.82
C SER A 253 26.18 -16.51 -18.64
N GLY A 254 27.24 -15.72 -18.89
CA GLY A 254 28.02 -15.05 -17.85
C GLY A 254 27.42 -13.75 -17.33
N THR A 255 26.27 -13.30 -17.87
CA THR A 255 25.69 -11.99 -17.54
C THR A 255 25.37 -11.86 -16.06
N VAL A 256 25.73 -10.72 -15.47
CA VAL A 256 25.42 -10.36 -14.08
C VAL A 256 24.58 -9.10 -14.06
N LEU A 257 23.47 -9.13 -13.34
CA LEU A 257 22.71 -7.92 -13.00
C LEU A 257 23.27 -7.29 -11.73
N THR A 258 23.53 -5.99 -11.79
CA THR A 258 23.89 -5.17 -10.63
C THR A 258 23.06 -3.90 -10.56
N THR A 259 22.97 -3.32 -9.37
CA THR A 259 22.22 -2.07 -9.13
C THR A 259 23.08 -1.03 -8.41
N ASP A 260 22.78 0.24 -8.66
CA ASP A 260 23.29 1.41 -7.96
C ASP A 260 22.27 2.56 -8.02
N ALA A 261 22.64 3.74 -7.51
CA ALA A 261 21.80 4.94 -7.45
C ALA A 261 20.34 4.67 -6.99
N LEU A 262 20.21 3.87 -5.92
CA LEU A 262 18.92 3.47 -5.35
C LEU A 262 18.34 4.65 -4.57
N THR A 263 17.15 5.12 -4.93
CA THR A 263 16.38 6.15 -4.21
C THR A 263 14.99 5.65 -3.84
N ASP A 264 14.15 6.51 -3.29
CA ASP A 264 12.72 6.29 -3.11
C ASP A 264 11.93 6.12 -4.42
N PHE A 265 12.26 6.88 -5.47
CA PHE A 265 11.55 6.85 -6.77
C PHE A 265 12.29 6.15 -7.93
N SER A 266 13.56 5.78 -7.73
CA SER A 266 14.44 5.37 -8.84
C SER A 266 15.51 4.34 -8.48
N ALA A 267 16.01 3.65 -9.51
CA ALA A 267 17.16 2.75 -9.44
C ALA A 267 17.92 2.69 -10.77
N GLN A 268 19.26 2.60 -10.70
CA GLN A 268 20.10 2.32 -11.86
C GLN A 268 20.35 0.81 -11.93
N VAL A 269 19.82 0.14 -12.96
CA VAL A 269 20.10 -1.28 -13.25
C VAL A 269 21.22 -1.38 -14.29
N ASN A 270 22.15 -2.32 -14.13
CA ASN A 270 23.27 -2.53 -15.04
C ASN A 270 23.39 -4.00 -15.41
N LEU A 271 23.61 -4.30 -16.69
CA LEU A 271 23.89 -5.66 -17.17
C LEU A 271 25.34 -5.75 -17.65
N LEU A 272 26.13 -6.57 -16.95
CA LEU A 272 27.56 -6.80 -17.20
C LEU A 272 27.73 -8.14 -17.92
N PRO A 273 28.59 -8.26 -18.96
CA PRO A 273 28.88 -9.55 -19.61
C PRO A 273 29.46 -10.63 -18.69
N ASN A 274 30.09 -10.22 -17.59
CA ASN A 274 30.72 -11.07 -16.58
C ASN A 274 30.90 -10.29 -15.25
N THR A 275 31.10 -11.03 -14.15
CA THR A 275 31.34 -10.45 -12.82
C THR A 275 32.55 -9.52 -12.83
N GLY A 276 32.37 -8.26 -12.39
CA GLY A 276 33.44 -7.25 -12.32
C GLY A 276 33.79 -6.59 -13.65
N GLY A 277 33.13 -6.96 -14.76
CA GLY A 277 33.26 -6.27 -16.04
C GLY A 277 32.60 -4.89 -16.07
N THR A 278 32.83 -4.13 -17.14
CA THR A 278 32.06 -2.90 -17.40
C THR A 278 30.64 -3.27 -17.87
N PRO A 279 29.58 -2.55 -17.44
CA PRO A 279 28.23 -2.75 -17.98
C PRO A 279 28.19 -2.59 -19.50
N ALA A 280 27.63 -3.57 -20.22
CA ALA A 280 27.38 -3.44 -21.65
C ALA A 280 26.17 -2.54 -21.93
N VAL A 281 25.21 -2.51 -21.00
CA VAL A 281 24.03 -1.65 -21.05
C VAL A 281 23.57 -1.28 -19.62
N ARG A 282 23.07 -0.04 -19.48
CA ARG A 282 22.55 0.52 -18.22
C ARG A 282 21.12 1.03 -18.41
N PHE A 283 20.27 0.90 -17.39
CA PHE A 283 18.87 1.31 -17.40
C PHE A 283 18.55 2.18 -16.18
N PRO A 284 18.46 3.51 -16.34
CA PRO A 284 17.88 4.38 -15.31
C PRO A 284 16.37 4.13 -15.27
N LEU A 285 15.88 3.57 -14.17
CA LEU A 285 14.47 3.25 -13.95
C LEU A 285 13.87 4.26 -12.97
N VAL A 286 12.79 4.92 -13.38
CA VAL A 286 12.02 5.86 -12.54
C VAL A 286 10.53 5.54 -12.69
N GLN A 287 9.77 5.55 -11.60
CA GLN A 287 8.31 5.35 -11.66
C GLN A 287 7.65 6.36 -12.62
N GLY A 288 6.65 5.91 -13.37
CA GLY A 288 6.00 6.72 -14.40
C GLY A 288 6.83 7.00 -15.65
N SER A 289 7.98 6.35 -15.89
CA SER A 289 8.80 6.62 -17.09
C SER A 289 8.01 6.42 -18.40
N GLY A 290 7.92 7.47 -19.24
CA GLY A 290 7.27 7.41 -20.56
C GLY A 290 8.04 6.60 -21.61
N PHE A 291 9.33 6.37 -21.36
CA PHE A 291 10.21 5.50 -22.14
C PHE A 291 11.03 4.62 -21.20
N ILE A 292 11.20 3.34 -21.52
CA ILE A 292 12.31 2.57 -20.94
C ILE A 292 13.57 2.92 -21.74
N THR A 293 14.61 3.37 -21.03
CA THR A 293 15.85 3.89 -21.65
C THR A 293 17.02 2.96 -21.35
N ALA A 294 17.79 2.61 -22.39
CA ALA A 294 19.04 1.88 -22.32
C ALA A 294 20.20 2.80 -22.72
N LEU A 295 21.25 2.86 -21.90
CA LEU A 295 22.48 3.62 -22.14
C LEU A 295 23.58 2.64 -22.58
N TYR A 296 24.25 2.95 -23.68
CA TYR A 296 25.34 2.15 -24.25
C TYR A 296 26.61 2.99 -24.38
N ASP A 297 27.76 2.39 -24.10
CA ASP A 297 29.10 2.99 -24.29
C ASP A 297 30.04 2.01 -25.00
N GLY A 298 29.77 1.74 -26.28
CA GLY A 298 30.64 0.95 -27.16
C GLY A 298 30.32 -0.55 -27.25
N ALA A 299 29.26 -1.02 -26.58
CA ALA A 299 28.69 -2.34 -26.81
C ALA A 299 27.86 -2.36 -28.12
N VAL A 300 27.51 -3.54 -28.64
CA VAL A 300 26.68 -3.72 -29.85
C VAL A 300 25.22 -3.98 -29.45
N PRO A 301 24.28 -3.03 -29.63
CA PRO A 301 22.89 -3.20 -29.24
C PRO A 301 22.18 -4.35 -29.96
N VAL A 302 21.29 -4.98 -29.22
CA VAL A 302 20.45 -6.08 -29.67
C VAL A 302 19.03 -5.81 -29.17
N LEU A 303 18.12 -5.56 -30.10
CA LEU A 303 16.69 -5.47 -29.83
C LEU A 303 16.07 -6.83 -30.11
N GLN A 304 15.30 -7.33 -29.14
CA GLN A 304 14.62 -8.62 -29.27
C GLN A 304 13.16 -8.55 -28.86
N THR A 305 12.40 -9.60 -29.17
CA THR A 305 11.02 -9.76 -28.72
C THR A 305 10.67 -11.24 -28.56
N GLY A 306 9.93 -11.58 -27.52
CA GLY A 306 9.29 -12.89 -27.35
C GLY A 306 7.90 -12.97 -28.02
N VAL A 307 7.36 -11.84 -28.46
CA VAL A 307 6.06 -11.72 -29.14
C VAL A 307 6.19 -11.90 -30.67
N TYR A 308 7.40 -11.75 -31.19
CA TYR A 308 7.77 -11.73 -32.61
C TYR A 308 7.47 -10.43 -33.35
N TYR A 309 8.41 -10.02 -34.21
CA TYR A 309 8.26 -8.92 -35.15
C TYR A 309 7.41 -9.33 -36.35
N ARG A 310 6.39 -8.53 -36.64
CA ARG A 310 5.67 -8.52 -37.93
C ARG A 310 6.36 -7.57 -38.91
N THR A 311 6.67 -6.36 -38.46
CA THR A 311 7.50 -5.41 -39.22
C THR A 311 8.47 -4.64 -38.32
N VAL A 312 9.59 -4.24 -38.92
CA VAL A 312 10.54 -3.28 -38.37
C VAL A 312 10.76 -2.20 -39.43
N THR A 313 10.40 -0.95 -39.12
CA THR A 313 10.48 0.17 -40.05
C THR A 313 11.47 1.20 -39.55
N ARG A 314 12.52 1.51 -40.32
CA ARG A 314 13.36 2.68 -40.10
C ARG A 314 12.70 3.90 -40.73
N ALA A 315 12.52 4.99 -40.00
CA ALA A 315 11.98 6.23 -40.55
C ALA A 315 12.91 6.81 -41.64
N THR A 316 12.32 7.50 -42.62
CA THR A 316 13.06 8.32 -43.60
C THR A 316 13.49 9.67 -43.04
N THR A 317 12.66 10.25 -42.16
CA THR A 317 12.94 11.52 -41.47
C THR A 317 13.11 11.26 -39.99
N ASP A 318 14.27 11.64 -39.45
CA ASP A 318 14.56 11.55 -38.02
C ASP A 318 13.80 12.66 -37.25
N PRO A 319 13.18 12.36 -36.08
CA PRO A 319 12.32 13.30 -35.35
C PRO A 319 13.10 14.48 -34.75
N LYS A 320 14.40 14.28 -34.49
CA LYS A 320 15.35 15.30 -33.99
C LYS A 320 16.73 15.01 -34.56
N GLN A 321 17.58 16.03 -34.60
CA GLN A 321 18.98 15.89 -34.98
C GLN A 321 19.67 14.82 -34.10
N GLY A 322 20.32 13.84 -34.74
CA GLY A 322 21.05 12.77 -34.05
C GLY A 322 20.16 11.70 -33.40
N ILE A 323 18.85 11.67 -33.66
CA ILE A 323 17.95 10.59 -33.18
C ILE A 323 17.45 9.76 -34.35
N THR A 324 17.95 8.54 -34.51
CA THR A 324 17.36 7.59 -35.47
C THR A 324 16.09 6.96 -34.88
N LYS A 325 15.02 6.93 -35.67
CA LYS A 325 13.72 6.39 -35.26
C LYS A 325 13.39 5.07 -35.96
N TYR A 326 12.92 4.09 -35.19
CA TYR A 326 12.31 2.88 -35.70
C TYR A 326 10.89 2.69 -35.14
N LYS A 327 10.03 2.05 -35.94
CA LYS A 327 8.69 1.59 -35.55
C LYS A 327 8.65 0.06 -35.66
N LEU A 328 8.32 -0.59 -34.57
CA LEU A 328 8.19 -2.05 -34.45
C LEU A 328 6.69 -2.37 -34.40
N VAL A 329 6.21 -3.25 -35.28
CA VAL A 329 4.88 -3.85 -35.14
C VAL A 329 5.07 -5.31 -34.76
N LEU A 330 4.51 -5.71 -33.62
CA LEU A 330 4.59 -7.07 -33.10
C LEU A 330 3.42 -7.93 -33.58
N GLU A 331 3.51 -9.25 -33.43
CA GLU A 331 2.45 -10.17 -33.90
C GLU A 331 1.14 -10.11 -33.09
N ASP A 332 1.16 -9.59 -31.86
CA ASP A 332 -0.05 -9.24 -31.10
C ASP A 332 -0.74 -7.97 -31.65
N GLY A 333 -0.12 -7.27 -32.61
CA GLY A 333 -0.60 -6.01 -33.18
C GLY A 333 -0.13 -4.76 -32.44
N ALA A 334 0.58 -4.88 -31.33
CA ALA A 334 1.13 -3.74 -30.60
C ALA A 334 2.18 -3.00 -31.44
N THR A 335 2.13 -1.67 -31.39
CA THR A 335 3.16 -0.80 -32.00
C THR A 335 4.08 -0.28 -30.90
N TRP A 336 5.39 -0.44 -31.11
CA TRP A 336 6.43 0.13 -30.26
C TRP A 336 7.32 1.08 -31.06
N LEU A 337 7.64 2.22 -30.47
CA LEU A 337 8.52 3.22 -31.06
C LEU A 337 9.89 3.13 -30.38
N VAL A 338 10.94 3.20 -31.19
CA VAL A 338 12.33 3.17 -30.75
C VAL A 338 13.01 4.47 -31.19
N TYR A 339 13.68 5.13 -30.25
CA TYR A 339 14.44 6.35 -30.49
C TYR A 339 15.89 6.13 -30.06
N ALA A 340 16.82 6.25 -30.99
CA ALA A 340 18.24 6.02 -30.75
C ALA A 340 19.04 7.31 -30.93
N TYR A 341 19.39 7.96 -29.83
CA TYR A 341 20.26 9.14 -29.82
C TYR A 341 21.73 8.72 -29.77
N HIS A 342 22.51 9.01 -30.81
CA HIS A 342 23.96 8.76 -30.79
C HIS A 342 24.72 9.95 -30.19
N SER A 343 25.58 9.69 -29.21
CA SER A 343 26.41 10.69 -28.55
C SER A 343 27.80 10.81 -29.17
N LYS A 344 28.29 9.74 -29.80
CA LYS A 344 29.55 9.64 -30.55
C LYS A 344 29.46 8.49 -31.55
N GLY A 345 30.26 8.54 -32.62
CA GLY A 345 30.24 7.53 -33.69
C GLY A 345 28.98 7.61 -34.55
N ASP A 346 28.74 6.54 -35.31
CA ASP A 346 27.65 6.46 -36.28
C ASP A 346 26.26 6.34 -35.60
N PRO A 347 25.17 6.81 -36.25
CA PRO A 347 23.81 6.55 -35.81
C PRO A 347 23.49 5.05 -35.76
N LEU A 348 22.47 4.67 -34.97
CA LEU A 348 22.03 3.28 -34.89
C LEU A 348 21.50 2.78 -36.24
N ASP A 349 22.15 1.75 -36.79
CA ASP A 349 21.69 1.01 -37.97
C ASP A 349 21.47 -0.47 -37.60
N LEU A 350 20.19 -0.87 -37.57
CA LEU A 350 19.74 -2.22 -37.25
C LEU A 350 19.62 -3.11 -38.49
N GLU A 351 20.22 -4.29 -38.41
CA GLU A 351 19.96 -5.44 -39.27
C GLU A 351 18.94 -6.36 -38.60
N VAL A 352 17.77 -6.56 -39.23
CA VAL A 352 16.81 -7.59 -38.78
C VAL A 352 17.28 -8.97 -39.24
N VAL A 353 17.63 -9.81 -38.27
CA VAL A 353 18.19 -11.15 -38.49
C VAL A 353 17.08 -12.19 -38.60
N ASP A 354 16.08 -12.12 -37.71
CA ASP A 354 14.89 -12.96 -37.75
C ASP A 354 13.70 -12.31 -37.01
N ASN A 355 12.59 -13.04 -36.90
CA ASN A 355 11.37 -12.57 -36.24
C ASN A 355 11.49 -12.38 -34.71
N THR A 356 12.64 -12.64 -34.10
CA THR A 356 12.93 -12.36 -32.69
C THR A 356 14.05 -11.34 -32.48
N LEU A 357 14.76 -10.91 -33.53
CA LEU A 357 16.08 -10.30 -33.41
C LEU A 357 16.36 -9.21 -34.45
N ALA A 358 16.59 -7.99 -33.97
CA ALA A 358 17.20 -6.88 -34.70
C ALA A 358 18.53 -6.49 -34.02
N GLN A 359 19.65 -6.60 -34.72
CA GLN A 359 20.99 -6.39 -34.18
C GLN A 359 21.61 -5.14 -34.81
N ALA A 360 22.30 -4.31 -34.03
CA ALA A 360 23.11 -3.23 -34.58
C ALA A 360 24.25 -3.78 -35.46
N LYS A 361 24.55 -3.10 -36.58
CA LYS A 361 25.65 -3.49 -37.49
C LYS A 361 27.04 -3.24 -36.89
N GLY A 362 27.14 -2.45 -35.82
CA GLY A 362 28.39 -2.14 -35.13
C GLY A 362 28.17 -1.64 -33.71
N PRO A 363 29.26 -1.28 -32.99
CA PRO A 363 29.20 -0.66 -31.68
C PRO A 363 28.38 0.62 -31.67
N PHE A 364 27.62 0.86 -30.60
CA PHE A 364 26.81 2.07 -30.42
C PHE A 364 27.22 2.81 -29.14
N SER A 365 27.06 4.13 -29.13
CA SER A 365 27.33 4.95 -27.95
C SER A 365 26.32 6.09 -27.84
N GLY A 366 25.50 6.05 -26.79
CA GLY A 366 24.35 6.93 -26.65
C GLY A 366 23.19 6.21 -25.97
N THR A 367 21.95 6.61 -26.30
CA THR A 367 20.75 6.05 -25.69
C THR A 367 19.82 5.39 -26.70
N ILE A 368 19.15 4.31 -26.29
CA ILE A 368 18.04 3.71 -27.00
C ILE A 368 16.83 3.74 -26.07
N GLN A 369 15.77 4.41 -26.49
CA GLN A 369 14.52 4.55 -25.75
C GLN A 369 13.42 3.76 -26.45
N VAL A 370 12.61 3.02 -25.68
CA VAL A 370 11.45 2.29 -26.21
C VAL A 370 10.18 2.69 -25.46
N THR A 371 9.08 2.81 -26.21
CA THR A 371 7.75 3.11 -25.68
C THR A 371 6.67 2.47 -26.55
N LYS A 372 5.52 2.15 -25.95
CA LYS A 372 4.35 1.60 -26.65
C LYS A 372 3.51 2.76 -27.17
N ASP A 373 3.18 2.76 -28.46
CA ASP A 373 2.19 3.68 -29.03
C ASP A 373 0.79 3.03 -28.95
N PRO A 374 -0.15 3.58 -28.15
CA PRO A 374 -1.54 3.13 -28.14
C PRO A 374 -2.30 3.53 -29.42
N GLY A 375 -1.67 4.31 -30.30
CA GLY A 375 -2.26 4.88 -31.51
C GLY A 375 -2.32 6.40 -31.39
N GLY A 376 -1.60 7.10 -32.27
CA GLY A 376 -1.60 8.57 -32.32
C GLY A 376 -0.73 9.25 -31.26
N GLY A 377 0.01 8.49 -30.44
CA GLY A 377 0.98 9.04 -29.48
C GLY A 377 2.33 9.38 -30.10
N GLU A 378 2.61 8.92 -31.31
CA GLU A 378 3.88 9.10 -32.02
C GLU A 378 4.40 10.54 -32.01
N ALA A 379 3.57 11.55 -32.33
CA ALA A 379 4.00 12.96 -32.34
C ALA A 379 4.35 13.51 -30.94
N VAL A 380 3.75 12.98 -29.87
CA VAL A 380 4.09 13.32 -28.49
C VAL A 380 5.45 12.73 -28.12
N PHE A 381 5.68 11.46 -28.49
CA PHE A 381 6.95 10.79 -28.23
C PHE A 381 8.10 11.34 -29.09
N ASP A 382 7.85 11.70 -30.36
CA ASP A 382 8.81 12.42 -31.22
C ASP A 382 9.30 13.71 -30.55
N LYS A 383 8.38 14.47 -29.92
CA LYS A 383 8.72 15.69 -29.18
C LYS A 383 9.49 15.42 -27.87
N ALA A 384 9.22 14.31 -27.18
CA ALA A 384 9.82 13.99 -25.89
C ALA A 384 11.09 13.11 -25.94
N CYS A 385 11.39 12.49 -27.08
CA CYS A 385 12.54 11.58 -27.22
C CYS A 385 13.90 12.30 -27.08
N GLY A 386 14.91 11.56 -26.64
CA GLY A 386 16.28 12.04 -26.41
C GLY A 386 16.56 12.52 -24.99
N ALA A 387 15.54 12.77 -24.16
CA ALA A 387 15.69 12.99 -22.72
C ALA A 387 15.07 11.83 -21.93
N TYR A 388 15.60 11.55 -20.75
CA TYR A 388 15.13 10.48 -19.86
C TYR A 388 15.23 10.88 -18.38
N PRO A 389 14.32 10.40 -17.53
CA PRO A 389 14.39 10.64 -16.09
C PRO A 389 15.51 9.80 -15.47
N THR A 390 16.10 10.31 -14.38
CA THR A 390 17.15 9.64 -13.61
C THR A 390 16.86 9.58 -12.11
N GLY A 391 15.87 10.35 -11.66
CA GLY A 391 15.45 10.43 -10.25
C GLY A 391 14.33 11.46 -10.11
N VAL A 392 13.87 11.67 -8.87
CA VAL A 392 12.86 12.67 -8.53
C VAL A 392 13.33 13.43 -7.30
N GLN A 393 13.25 14.75 -7.33
CA GLN A 393 13.30 15.59 -6.13
C GLN A 393 11.87 15.85 -5.67
N LEU A 394 11.54 15.38 -4.47
CA LEU A 394 10.31 15.72 -3.78
C LEU A 394 10.50 17.05 -3.03
N SER A 395 9.46 17.88 -3.02
CA SER A 395 9.34 19.10 -2.22
C SER A 395 7.85 19.41 -2.02
N GLY A 396 7.47 20.20 -1.03
CA GLY A 396 6.06 20.58 -0.85
C GLY A 396 5.78 21.45 0.37
N SER A 397 4.60 22.04 0.40
CA SER A 397 4.23 23.06 1.39
C SER A 397 2.80 22.87 1.88
N VAL A 398 2.53 23.27 3.12
CA VAL A 398 1.19 23.31 3.72
C VAL A 398 0.91 24.71 4.24
N SER A 399 -0.27 25.24 3.92
CA SER A 399 -0.74 26.57 4.33
C SER A 399 -2.22 26.48 4.72
N GLY A 400 -2.48 26.36 6.02
CA GLY A 400 -3.83 26.10 6.54
C GLY A 400 -4.38 24.78 6.01
N ALA A 401 -5.63 24.77 5.57
CA ALA A 401 -6.30 23.58 5.03
C ALA A 401 -5.86 23.18 3.60
N SER A 402 -4.89 23.88 2.99
CA SER A 402 -4.39 23.55 1.65
C SER A 402 -2.92 23.13 1.68
N GLY A 403 -2.56 22.12 0.90
CA GLY A 403 -1.20 21.66 0.73
C GLY A 403 -0.88 21.33 -0.72
N SER A 404 0.40 21.22 -1.02
CA SER A 404 0.88 20.77 -2.32
C SER A 404 2.21 20.03 -2.20
N TYR A 405 2.46 19.11 -3.11
CA TYR A 405 3.76 18.49 -3.32
C TYR A 405 4.12 18.53 -4.81
N THR A 406 5.41 18.58 -5.07
CA THR A 406 5.97 18.63 -6.42
C THR A 406 6.92 17.47 -6.61
N LEU A 407 6.70 16.70 -7.67
CA LEU A 407 7.64 15.71 -8.18
C LEU A 407 8.46 16.39 -9.28
N ALA A 408 9.66 16.86 -8.96
CA ALA A 408 10.58 17.46 -9.91
C ALA A 408 11.52 16.39 -10.48
N PHE A 409 11.39 16.07 -11.77
CA PHE A 409 12.13 14.98 -12.38
C PHE A 409 13.57 15.40 -12.70
N GLN A 410 14.53 14.73 -12.06
CA GLN A 410 15.93 14.82 -12.46
C GLN A 410 16.07 14.12 -13.82
N LYS A 411 16.76 14.77 -14.77
CA LYS A 411 16.82 14.30 -16.16
C LYS A 411 18.22 14.35 -16.77
N ALA A 412 18.45 13.48 -17.73
CA ALA A 412 19.65 13.46 -18.57
C ALA A 412 19.29 13.24 -20.06
N GLY A 413 20.29 13.29 -20.93
CA GLY A 413 20.12 13.32 -22.38
C GLY A 413 20.04 14.75 -22.92
N LEU A 414 19.14 15.02 -23.88
CA LEU A 414 18.98 16.34 -24.50
C LEU A 414 18.37 17.36 -23.51
N SER A 415 19.15 18.36 -23.10
CA SER A 415 18.75 19.39 -22.12
C SER A 415 17.43 20.08 -22.44
N ASP A 416 17.26 20.45 -23.71
CA ASP A 416 16.18 21.32 -24.19
C ASP A 416 14.89 20.52 -24.50
N THR A 417 14.88 19.23 -24.18
CA THR A 417 13.73 18.34 -24.32
C THR A 417 13.07 18.12 -22.96
N ALA A 418 11.76 18.39 -22.88
CA ALA A 418 10.96 18.04 -21.72
C ALA A 418 10.65 16.54 -21.69
N LEU A 419 10.66 15.95 -20.49
CA LEU A 419 10.33 14.55 -20.29
C LEU A 419 8.86 14.23 -20.61
N ALA A 420 8.61 13.00 -21.07
CA ALA A 420 7.28 12.39 -21.05
C ALA A 420 7.21 11.40 -19.89
N MET A 421 6.27 11.62 -18.97
CA MET A 421 6.05 10.78 -17.79
C MET A 421 4.55 10.41 -17.70
N PHE A 422 4.22 9.19 -17.28
CA PHE A 422 2.86 8.68 -17.15
C PHE A 422 2.29 8.92 -15.74
N ALA A 423 1.28 9.79 -15.66
CA ALA A 423 0.60 10.13 -14.42
C ALA A 423 -0.56 9.17 -14.13
N LEU A 424 -0.58 8.59 -12.93
CA LEU A 424 -1.71 7.79 -12.44
C LEU A 424 -2.99 8.64 -12.30
N PRO A 425 -4.21 8.04 -12.28
CA PRO A 425 -5.46 8.78 -12.13
C PRO A 425 -5.49 9.78 -10.97
N HIS A 426 -5.05 9.38 -9.77
CA HIS A 426 -5.10 10.27 -8.60
C HIS A 426 -4.15 11.49 -8.73
N HIS A 427 -3.07 11.40 -9.53
CA HIS A 427 -2.25 12.55 -9.93
C HIS A 427 -3.03 13.50 -10.86
N GLN A 428 -3.68 12.95 -11.89
CA GLN A 428 -4.47 13.73 -12.86
C GLN A 428 -5.61 14.52 -12.18
N ASP A 429 -6.18 13.96 -11.12
CA ASP A 429 -7.26 14.56 -10.32
C ASP A 429 -6.78 15.64 -9.32
N SER A 430 -5.47 15.70 -9.04
CA SER A 430 -4.87 16.65 -8.08
C SER A 430 -3.92 17.67 -8.73
N PHE A 431 -3.61 17.55 -10.02
CA PHE A 431 -2.72 18.50 -10.69
C PHE A 431 -3.17 19.96 -10.61
N ASP A 432 -2.20 20.84 -10.37
CA ASP A 432 -2.34 22.27 -10.51
C ASP A 432 -2.66 22.67 -11.98
N GLY A 433 -3.04 23.93 -12.19
CA GLY A 433 -3.39 24.42 -13.53
C GLY A 433 -2.25 24.31 -14.55
N ALA A 434 -0.99 24.51 -14.13
CA ALA A 434 0.16 24.42 -15.02
C ALA A 434 0.43 22.97 -15.45
N THR A 435 0.46 22.03 -14.50
CA THR A 435 0.70 20.60 -14.76
C THR A 435 -0.46 19.98 -15.55
N LYS A 436 -1.70 20.32 -15.21
CA LYS A 436 -2.89 19.87 -15.94
C LYS A 436 -2.88 20.29 -17.42
N GLY A 437 -2.34 21.48 -17.71
CA GLY A 437 -2.11 21.97 -19.08
C GLY A 437 -1.00 21.23 -19.86
N LYS A 438 -0.29 20.26 -19.26
CA LYS A 438 0.74 19.42 -19.90
C LYS A 438 0.30 17.98 -20.12
N VAL A 439 -0.88 17.58 -19.62
CA VAL A 439 -1.46 16.25 -19.83
C VAL A 439 -1.83 16.11 -21.31
N THR A 440 -1.41 15.00 -21.93
CA THR A 440 -1.67 14.71 -23.35
C THR A 440 -2.82 13.71 -23.52
N SER A 441 -3.22 13.47 -24.77
CA SER A 441 -4.19 12.42 -25.12
C SER A 441 -3.62 11.00 -25.03
N VAL A 442 -2.30 10.83 -24.89
CA VAL A 442 -1.65 9.51 -24.87
C VAL A 442 -1.92 8.84 -23.54
N LYS A 443 -2.50 7.64 -23.59
CA LYS A 443 -2.93 6.88 -22.42
C LYS A 443 -2.50 5.43 -22.52
N LEU A 444 -2.06 4.86 -21.42
CA LEU A 444 -1.71 3.44 -21.32
C LEU A 444 -2.34 2.81 -20.07
N GLN A 445 -2.79 1.58 -20.21
CA GLN A 445 -3.31 0.79 -19.10
C GLN A 445 -2.14 0.50 -18.13
N THR A 446 -2.33 0.77 -16.84
CA THR A 446 -1.45 0.21 -15.80
C THR A 446 -1.99 -1.13 -15.31
N THR A 447 -1.16 -1.94 -14.67
CA THR A 447 -1.55 -3.23 -14.08
C THR A 447 -2.72 -3.08 -13.11
N THR A 448 -2.59 -2.28 -12.04
CA THR A 448 -3.56 -2.19 -10.92
C THR A 448 -4.03 -0.77 -10.56
N LYS A 449 -3.59 0.27 -11.26
CA LYS A 449 -3.88 1.69 -10.94
C LYS A 449 -4.72 2.41 -12.01
N GLY A 450 -5.52 1.68 -12.79
CA GLY A 450 -6.31 2.23 -13.88
C GLY A 450 -5.47 2.73 -15.06
N ILE A 451 -5.99 3.70 -15.83
CA ILE A 451 -5.34 4.22 -17.04
C ILE A 451 -4.48 5.44 -16.71
N ALA A 452 -3.17 5.34 -16.95
CA ALA A 452 -2.25 6.47 -16.81
C ALA A 452 -2.22 7.32 -18.09
N ALA A 453 -2.02 8.63 -17.95
CA ALA A 453 -1.90 9.57 -19.07
C ALA A 453 -0.50 10.18 -19.14
N ALA A 454 0.07 10.30 -20.34
CA ALA A 454 1.38 10.91 -20.52
C ALA A 454 1.30 12.43 -20.36
N VAL A 455 2.20 12.99 -19.56
CA VAL A 455 2.38 14.40 -19.26
C VAL A 455 3.75 14.82 -19.78
N VAL A 456 3.82 15.87 -20.59
CA VAL A 456 5.11 16.36 -21.13
C VAL A 456 5.60 17.56 -20.32
N ALA A 457 6.33 17.27 -19.24
CA ALA A 457 6.84 18.23 -18.27
C ALA A 457 8.03 17.65 -17.48
N ASP A 458 8.94 18.52 -17.03
CA ASP A 458 10.07 18.16 -16.17
C ASP A 458 9.71 18.23 -14.66
N SER A 459 8.49 18.66 -14.31
CA SER A 459 7.96 18.63 -12.95
C SER A 459 6.44 18.56 -12.94
N TRP A 460 5.87 17.93 -11.92
CA TRP A 460 4.43 17.94 -11.63
C TRP A 460 4.15 18.54 -10.27
N THR A 461 3.18 19.44 -10.17
CA THR A 461 2.67 19.94 -8.88
C THR A 461 1.25 19.41 -8.64
N LEU A 462 1.07 18.78 -7.49
CA LEU A 462 -0.16 18.14 -7.04
C LEU A 462 -0.68 18.90 -5.81
N VAL A 463 -1.98 19.16 -5.78
CA VAL A 463 -2.62 20.08 -4.83
C VAL A 463 -3.76 19.37 -4.09
N GLU A 464 -3.72 19.46 -2.76
CA GLU A 464 -4.78 18.99 -1.87
C GLU A 464 -5.40 20.20 -1.17
N SER A 465 -6.63 20.56 -1.55
CA SER A 465 -7.32 21.75 -1.03
C SER A 465 -8.02 21.56 0.32
N ASN A 466 -8.17 20.31 0.77
CA ASN A 466 -9.00 19.91 1.90
C ASN A 466 -8.20 19.02 2.87
N LEU A 467 -7.07 19.54 3.37
CA LEU A 467 -6.26 18.85 4.37
C LEU A 467 -7.05 18.67 5.69
N PRO A 468 -6.93 17.51 6.37
CA PRO A 468 -7.63 17.20 7.62
C PRO A 468 -7.01 17.88 8.86
N THR A 469 -6.72 19.19 8.78
CA THR A 469 -5.96 19.91 9.81
C THR A 469 -6.62 19.91 11.18
N ASN A 470 -7.94 19.90 11.26
CA ASN A 470 -8.70 19.93 12.51
C ASN A 470 -9.03 18.56 13.13
N ILE A 471 -8.52 17.44 12.58
CA ILE A 471 -8.67 16.12 13.22
C ILE A 471 -7.74 16.02 14.44
N GLY A 472 -8.31 15.84 15.64
CA GLY A 472 -7.60 15.62 16.90
C GLY A 472 -7.70 14.17 17.41
N PHE A 473 -7.67 13.96 18.73
CA PHE A 473 -7.83 12.64 19.37
C PHE A 473 -9.28 12.22 19.65
N LEU A 474 -10.25 13.14 19.53
CA LEU A 474 -11.67 12.89 19.83
C LEU A 474 -12.46 12.56 18.55
N PRO A 475 -13.60 11.85 18.65
CA PRO A 475 -14.46 11.56 17.50
C PRO A 475 -14.75 12.82 16.67
N TRP A 476 -14.65 12.69 15.34
CA TRP A 476 -14.58 13.82 14.42
C TRP A 476 -15.31 13.49 13.12
N THR A 477 -16.02 14.48 12.54
CA THR A 477 -16.54 14.39 11.16
C THR A 477 -16.13 15.56 10.29
N PRO A 478 -16.13 15.41 8.96
CA PRO A 478 -15.93 16.51 8.02
C PRO A 478 -16.96 17.65 8.17
N GLN A 479 -18.15 17.38 8.69
CA GLN A 479 -19.25 18.34 8.76
C GLN A 479 -19.21 19.22 10.02
N THR A 480 -18.73 18.67 11.14
CA THR A 480 -18.87 19.32 12.46
C THR A 480 -17.56 19.43 13.25
N GLY A 481 -16.49 18.76 12.82
CA GLY A 481 -15.23 18.73 13.55
C GLY A 481 -15.24 17.76 14.73
N SER A 482 -14.33 17.96 15.69
CA SER A 482 -14.21 17.13 16.89
C SER A 482 -15.30 17.43 17.92
N LEU A 483 -15.74 16.38 18.62
CA LEU A 483 -16.71 16.48 19.71
C LEU A 483 -16.10 16.24 21.10
N SER A 484 -16.57 17.00 22.09
CA SER A 484 -16.16 16.90 23.50
C SER A 484 -17.32 16.70 24.49
N THR A 485 -18.58 16.79 24.05
CA THR A 485 -19.74 16.79 24.95
C THR A 485 -20.69 15.63 24.70
N LEU A 486 -20.92 14.82 25.75
CA LEU A 486 -21.95 13.78 25.83
C LEU A 486 -23.00 14.18 26.89
N SER A 487 -24.22 13.66 26.81
CA SER A 487 -25.22 13.86 27.88
C SER A 487 -24.80 13.18 29.19
N ASP A 488 -25.20 13.71 30.33
CA ASP A 488 -24.78 13.18 31.65
C ASP A 488 -25.19 11.73 31.86
N ALA A 489 -26.37 11.32 31.37
CA ALA A 489 -26.82 9.93 31.37
C ALA A 489 -25.92 9.02 30.50
N THR A 490 -25.49 9.51 29.34
CA THR A 490 -24.53 8.81 28.46
C THR A 490 -23.18 8.68 29.15
N LYS A 491 -22.66 9.77 29.73
CA LYS A 491 -21.41 9.76 30.49
C LYS A 491 -21.45 8.74 31.62
N GLN A 492 -22.50 8.75 32.44
CA GLN A 492 -22.65 7.84 33.60
C GLN A 492 -22.69 6.36 33.17
N PHE A 493 -23.37 6.04 32.07
CA PHE A 493 -23.36 4.68 31.52
C PHE A 493 -21.97 4.25 31.05
N ILE A 494 -21.33 5.05 30.19
CA ILE A 494 -20.01 4.74 29.64
C ILE A 494 -18.93 4.72 30.75
N HIS A 495 -19.04 5.57 31.75
CA HIS A 495 -18.13 5.62 32.91
C HIS A 495 -18.06 4.29 33.67
N THR A 496 -19.20 3.59 33.80
CA THR A 496 -19.24 2.25 34.41
C THR A 496 -18.44 1.22 33.60
N VAL A 497 -18.45 1.35 32.26
CA VAL A 497 -17.62 0.52 31.36
C VAL A 497 -16.15 0.92 31.46
N ALA A 498 -15.85 2.22 31.45
CA ALA A 498 -14.49 2.75 31.55
C ALA A 498 -13.79 2.29 32.84
N GLN A 499 -14.50 2.27 33.97
CA GLN A 499 -13.99 1.75 35.24
C GLN A 499 -13.55 0.28 35.12
N GLN A 500 -14.27 -0.55 34.36
CA GLN A 500 -13.88 -1.93 34.11
C GLN A 500 -12.69 -2.01 33.15
N GLU A 501 -12.73 -1.31 32.02
CA GLU A 501 -11.66 -1.41 31.01
C GLU A 501 -10.32 -0.83 31.48
N VAL A 502 -10.32 0.29 32.21
CA VAL A 502 -9.10 0.89 32.78
C VAL A 502 -8.51 0.02 33.89
N SER A 503 -9.31 -0.84 34.52
CA SER A 503 -8.87 -1.80 35.53
C SER A 503 -8.31 -3.12 34.97
N GLN A 504 -8.35 -3.32 33.65
CA GLN A 504 -7.70 -4.47 33.00
C GLN A 504 -6.18 -4.42 33.22
N ASN A 505 -5.50 -5.57 33.19
CA ASN A 505 -4.04 -5.59 33.31
C ASN A 505 -3.36 -5.14 31.99
N ILE A 506 -3.15 -3.82 31.90
CA ILE A 506 -2.46 -3.15 30.79
C ILE A 506 -1.03 -3.70 30.60
N LEU A 507 -0.32 -4.02 31.69
CA LEU A 507 1.07 -4.48 31.61
C LEU A 507 1.19 -5.85 30.94
N ASP A 508 0.27 -6.78 31.27
CA ASP A 508 0.24 -8.13 30.68
C ASP A 508 -0.31 -8.11 29.26
N GLN A 509 -1.42 -7.41 29.00
CA GLN A 509 -2.01 -7.34 27.65
C GLN A 509 -1.05 -6.72 26.62
N THR A 510 -0.16 -5.84 27.05
CA THR A 510 0.87 -5.23 26.18
C THR A 510 2.18 -6.03 26.11
N ASP A 511 2.37 -7.11 26.87
CA ASP A 511 3.60 -7.92 26.86
C ASP A 511 3.54 -9.09 25.88
N GLN A 512 3.32 -8.79 24.60
CA GLN A 512 3.23 -9.81 23.56
C GLN A 512 4.62 -10.11 22.96
N ASN A 513 4.73 -11.27 22.31
CA ASN A 513 5.91 -11.69 21.55
C ASN A 513 5.94 -11.09 20.12
N SER A 514 5.24 -9.98 19.91
CA SER A 514 5.00 -9.34 18.61
C SER A 514 4.80 -7.84 18.81
N MET A 515 5.52 -7.02 18.04
CA MET A 515 5.35 -5.58 18.07
C MET A 515 3.97 -5.17 17.54
N TYR A 516 3.41 -5.90 16.57
CA TYR A 516 2.05 -5.70 16.07
C TYR A 516 1.01 -5.79 17.20
N PHE A 517 0.93 -6.95 17.85
CA PHE A 517 -0.08 -7.21 18.88
C PHE A 517 0.11 -6.34 20.15
N SER A 518 1.37 -6.10 20.57
CA SER A 518 1.67 -5.13 21.62
C SER A 518 1.24 -3.70 21.25
N GLY A 519 1.45 -3.29 20.01
CA GLY A 519 1.02 -2.00 19.47
C GLY A 519 -0.50 -1.83 19.54
N LYS A 520 -1.27 -2.82 19.07
CA LYS A 520 -2.75 -2.79 19.15
C LYS A 520 -3.25 -2.64 20.59
N ALA A 521 -2.66 -3.40 21.52
CA ALA A 521 -2.99 -3.30 22.95
C ALA A 521 -2.72 -1.89 23.51
N LEU A 522 -1.54 -1.32 23.20
CA LEU A 522 -1.17 0.03 23.63
C LEU A 522 -2.13 1.09 23.09
N ALA A 523 -2.50 1.01 21.81
CA ALA A 523 -3.40 1.97 21.16
C ALA A 523 -4.85 1.89 21.68
N LYS A 524 -5.36 0.69 21.99
CA LYS A 524 -6.63 0.49 22.71
C LYS A 524 -6.65 1.26 24.03
N PHE A 525 -5.61 1.09 24.85
CA PHE A 525 -5.57 1.73 26.16
C PHE A 525 -5.36 3.24 26.04
N ALA A 526 -4.61 3.70 25.03
CA ALA A 526 -4.48 5.12 24.71
C ALA A 526 -5.85 5.77 24.40
N SER A 527 -6.64 5.22 23.47
CA SER A 527 -7.94 5.79 23.09
C SER A 527 -8.97 5.72 24.23
N LEU A 528 -8.97 4.63 25.01
CA LEU A 528 -9.74 4.49 26.25
C LEU A 528 -9.45 5.63 27.24
N ILE A 529 -8.17 5.88 27.53
CA ILE A 529 -7.76 6.85 28.55
C ILE A 529 -8.06 8.28 28.08
N VAL A 530 -7.86 8.59 26.78
CA VAL A 530 -8.27 9.87 26.19
C VAL A 530 -9.77 10.08 26.34
N ALA A 531 -10.61 9.10 25.95
CA ALA A 531 -12.06 9.22 26.08
C ALA A 531 -12.49 9.38 27.56
N THR A 532 -11.85 8.67 28.48
CA THR A 532 -12.10 8.77 29.92
C THR A 532 -11.83 10.18 30.46
N LYS A 533 -10.72 10.81 30.04
CA LYS A 533 -10.37 12.17 30.45
C LYS A 533 -11.25 13.24 29.80
N GLU A 534 -11.38 13.18 28.47
CA GLU A 534 -11.88 14.30 27.66
C GLU A 534 -13.39 14.24 27.38
N MET A 535 -14.01 13.04 27.43
CA MET A 535 -15.44 12.85 27.11
C MET A 535 -16.27 12.44 28.34
N LEU A 536 -15.67 11.73 29.30
CA LEU A 536 -16.33 11.32 30.55
C LEU A 536 -16.00 12.25 31.74
N ASP A 537 -14.99 13.12 31.60
CA ASP A 537 -14.52 14.07 32.63
C ASP A 537 -14.03 13.40 33.93
N ASP A 538 -13.52 12.16 33.87
CA ASP A 538 -12.87 11.50 35.02
C ASP A 538 -11.35 11.59 34.94
N GLN A 539 -10.82 12.70 35.46
CA GLN A 539 -9.39 12.95 35.57
C GLN A 539 -8.67 11.90 36.44
N GLY A 540 -9.34 11.36 37.46
CA GLY A 540 -8.73 10.43 38.43
C GLY A 540 -8.55 9.03 37.85
N LEU A 541 -9.60 8.50 37.20
CA LEU A 541 -9.55 7.23 36.49
C LEU A 541 -8.60 7.30 35.30
N ALA A 542 -8.65 8.39 34.51
CA ALA A 542 -7.74 8.60 33.40
C ALA A 542 -6.27 8.64 33.84
N GLN A 543 -5.94 9.33 34.93
CA GLN A 543 -4.58 9.35 35.47
C GLN A 543 -4.12 7.96 35.93
N ALA A 544 -4.98 7.20 36.62
CA ALA A 544 -4.65 5.85 37.07
C ALA A 544 -4.35 4.89 35.90
N GLY A 545 -5.11 4.99 34.81
CA GLY A 545 -4.81 4.28 33.56
C GLY A 545 -3.53 4.76 32.88
N LEU A 546 -3.33 6.08 32.79
CA LEU A 546 -2.17 6.71 32.16
C LEU A 546 -0.85 6.29 32.84
N ASP A 547 -0.84 6.16 34.16
CA ASP A 547 0.33 5.70 34.92
C ASP A 547 0.70 4.26 34.61
N GLN A 548 -0.26 3.39 34.28
CA GLN A 548 0.02 2.02 33.83
C GLN A 548 0.42 1.99 32.35
N LEU A 549 -0.22 2.79 31.49
CA LEU A 549 0.13 2.92 30.08
C LEU A 549 1.58 3.42 29.90
N LYS A 550 2.02 4.40 30.70
CA LYS A 550 3.42 4.88 30.70
C LYS A 550 4.41 3.78 31.09
N LYS A 551 4.08 2.93 32.08
CA LYS A 551 4.91 1.78 32.46
C LYS A 551 4.96 0.73 31.34
N ALA A 552 3.82 0.39 30.73
CA ALA A 552 3.75 -0.50 29.58
C ALA A 552 4.60 0.02 28.42
N PHE A 553 4.48 1.29 28.07
CA PHE A 553 5.30 1.92 27.03
C PHE A 553 6.79 1.95 27.38
N SER A 554 7.13 2.14 28.66
CA SER A 554 8.54 2.19 29.10
C SER A 554 9.30 0.89 28.84
N ARG A 555 8.63 -0.27 28.81
CA ARG A 555 9.21 -1.56 28.35
C ARG A 555 9.85 -1.43 26.96
N PHE A 556 9.14 -0.79 26.03
CA PHE A 556 9.57 -0.62 24.64
C PHE A 556 10.59 0.51 24.49
N ALA A 557 10.39 1.65 25.18
CA ALA A 557 11.35 2.75 25.18
C ALA A 557 12.73 2.35 25.78
N GLN A 558 12.73 1.47 26.79
CA GLN A 558 13.93 0.87 27.37
C GLN A 558 14.46 -0.33 26.57
N ASN A 559 13.70 -0.81 25.59
CA ASN A 559 14.02 -1.94 24.71
C ASN A 559 14.14 -3.30 25.44
N THR A 560 13.20 -3.58 26.35
CA THR A 560 13.17 -4.77 27.22
C THR A 560 11.97 -5.70 27.00
N GLN A 561 11.23 -5.53 25.90
CA GLN A 561 10.17 -6.46 25.46
C GLN A 561 10.76 -7.82 25.01
N GLN A 562 9.91 -8.84 24.86
CA GLN A 562 10.33 -10.24 24.62
C GLN A 562 11.31 -10.40 23.45
N TYR A 563 11.09 -9.68 22.35
CA TYR A 563 12.06 -9.50 21.28
C TYR A 563 12.49 -8.03 21.21
N PRO A 564 13.63 -7.65 21.83
CA PRO A 564 14.19 -6.32 21.72
C PRO A 564 14.39 -5.90 20.25
N LEU A 565 14.22 -4.63 19.96
CA LEU A 565 14.55 -4.06 18.66
C LEU A 565 16.07 -3.93 18.51
N VAL A 566 16.57 -4.08 17.29
CA VAL A 566 17.98 -3.88 16.92
C VAL A 566 18.08 -2.84 15.81
N TYR A 567 19.15 -2.06 15.82
CA TYR A 567 19.50 -1.24 14.66
C TYR A 567 20.34 -2.08 13.70
N GLU A 568 19.77 -2.38 12.53
CA GLU A 568 20.40 -3.12 11.45
C GLU A 568 20.95 -2.12 10.42
N SER A 569 22.25 -2.19 10.13
CA SER A 569 23.00 -1.20 9.34
C SER A 569 23.24 -1.60 7.88
N ALA A 570 22.99 -2.86 7.49
CA ALA A 570 23.09 -3.32 6.11
C ALA A 570 22.00 -2.70 5.22
N TRP A 571 20.76 -2.66 5.69
CA TRP A 571 19.66 -1.93 5.04
C TRP A 571 19.38 -0.59 5.71
N GLY A 572 19.80 -0.40 6.97
CA GLY A 572 19.66 0.85 7.71
C GLY A 572 18.24 1.01 8.23
N GLY A 573 17.95 0.43 9.39
CA GLY A 573 16.64 0.54 10.02
C GLY A 573 16.55 -0.14 11.38
N ILE A 574 15.37 -0.05 11.98
CA ILE A 574 15.08 -0.63 13.31
C ILE A 574 14.14 -1.80 13.12
N VAL A 575 14.55 -2.99 13.56
CA VAL A 575 13.84 -4.26 13.31
C VAL A 575 13.74 -5.11 14.58
N SER A 576 12.72 -5.96 14.67
CA SER A 576 12.58 -6.96 15.71
C SER A 576 13.77 -7.94 15.74
N SER A 577 14.21 -8.36 16.94
CA SER A 577 15.19 -9.43 17.09
C SER A 577 14.62 -10.84 16.88
N ALA A 578 13.31 -10.96 16.60
CA ALA A 578 12.61 -12.25 16.49
C ALA A 578 13.31 -13.21 15.51
N THR A 579 13.48 -12.84 14.24
CA THR A 579 14.12 -13.73 13.23
C THR A 579 15.59 -14.03 13.56
N TYR A 580 16.33 -13.10 14.17
CA TYR A 580 17.70 -13.37 14.64
C TYR A 580 17.75 -14.38 15.79
N SER A 581 16.66 -14.51 16.55
CA SER A 581 16.55 -15.39 17.73
C SER A 581 15.96 -16.76 17.38
N THR A 582 15.00 -16.81 16.45
CA THR A 582 14.23 -18.02 16.09
C THR A 582 14.65 -18.65 14.77
N GLY A 583 15.25 -17.87 13.86
CA GLY A 583 15.47 -18.26 12.46
C GLY A 583 14.22 -18.17 11.56
N ASP A 584 13.06 -17.82 12.11
CA ASP A 584 11.79 -17.70 11.38
C ASP A 584 11.65 -16.32 10.74
N THR A 585 11.61 -16.28 9.40
CA THR A 585 11.47 -15.05 8.60
C THR A 585 10.05 -14.49 8.57
N GLY A 586 9.03 -15.26 9.00
CA GLY A 586 7.66 -14.78 9.18
C GLY A 586 7.36 -14.28 10.60
N ALA A 587 8.30 -14.44 11.54
CA ALA A 587 8.11 -14.02 12.92
C ALA A 587 7.80 -12.51 13.02
N ASP A 588 6.79 -12.17 13.84
CA ASP A 588 6.23 -10.81 13.96
C ASP A 588 5.88 -10.22 12.58
N PHE A 589 5.08 -10.95 11.79
CA PHE A 589 4.60 -10.53 10.46
C PHE A 589 5.71 -10.24 9.44
N GLY A 590 6.90 -10.81 9.64
CA GLY A 590 8.07 -10.54 8.81
C GLY A 590 8.75 -9.20 9.11
N ASN A 591 8.49 -8.59 10.28
CA ASN A 591 9.07 -7.31 10.70
C ASN A 591 10.61 -7.29 10.55
N THR A 592 11.31 -8.39 10.86
CA THR A 592 12.77 -8.42 10.70
C THR A 592 13.22 -8.20 9.25
N LEU A 593 12.38 -8.51 8.27
CA LEU A 593 12.61 -8.36 6.83
C LEU A 593 11.92 -7.09 6.26
N TYR A 594 11.56 -6.14 7.13
CA TYR A 594 10.91 -4.86 6.80
C TYR A 594 9.48 -4.94 6.25
N ASN A 595 8.76 -6.03 6.51
CA ASN A 595 7.30 -6.01 6.37
C ASN A 595 6.68 -5.10 7.45
N ASP A 596 5.59 -4.40 7.09
CA ASP A 596 4.60 -3.88 8.04
C ASP A 596 5.08 -2.86 9.08
N HIS A 597 6.28 -2.28 8.91
CA HIS A 597 6.84 -1.29 9.82
C HIS A 597 5.91 -0.09 10.06
N HIS A 598 5.24 0.43 9.03
CA HIS A 598 4.26 1.51 9.14
C HIS A 598 3.03 1.09 9.94
N PHE A 599 2.52 -0.14 9.77
CA PHE A 599 1.44 -0.68 10.59
C PHE A 599 1.87 -0.81 12.06
N HIS A 600 3.01 -1.47 12.30
CA HIS A 600 3.53 -1.76 13.64
C HIS A 600 3.86 -0.48 14.38
N TRP A 601 4.76 0.35 13.84
CA TRP A 601 5.22 1.58 14.48
C TRP A 601 4.12 2.63 14.58
N GLY A 602 3.17 2.66 13.66
CA GLY A 602 2.01 3.57 13.71
C GLY A 602 1.27 3.48 15.05
N TYR A 603 1.06 2.27 15.57
CA TYR A 603 0.43 2.07 16.87
C TYR A 603 1.24 2.63 18.05
N PHE A 604 2.57 2.47 18.05
CA PHE A 604 3.43 3.04 19.09
C PHE A 604 3.51 4.56 19.00
N ILE A 605 3.57 5.12 17.79
CA ILE A 605 3.60 6.57 17.53
C ILE A 605 2.27 7.20 17.96
N TYR A 606 1.12 6.59 17.63
CA TYR A 606 -0.20 7.03 18.10
C TYR A 606 -0.30 6.99 19.64
N THR A 607 0.15 5.89 20.26
CA THR A 607 0.16 5.75 21.72
C THR A 607 1.02 6.85 22.36
N ALA A 608 2.22 7.09 21.86
CA ALA A 608 3.11 8.13 22.36
C ALA A 608 2.50 9.54 22.19
N ALA A 609 1.81 9.79 21.07
CA ALA A 609 1.10 11.04 20.84
C ALA A 609 -0.02 11.24 21.86
N ALA A 610 -0.81 10.21 22.15
CA ALA A 610 -1.85 10.25 23.17
C ALA A 610 -1.27 10.47 24.58
N ILE A 611 -0.17 9.79 24.95
CA ILE A 611 0.51 10.01 26.23
C ILE A 611 1.00 11.47 26.33
N GLY A 612 1.62 12.01 25.27
CA GLY A 612 2.10 13.39 25.23
C GLY A 612 0.99 14.45 25.29
N HIS A 613 -0.17 14.18 24.69
CA HIS A 613 -1.37 15.01 24.84
C HIS A 613 -1.91 15.00 26.28
N LEU A 614 -1.91 13.84 26.93
CA LEU A 614 -2.45 13.67 28.28
C LEU A 614 -1.52 14.18 29.38
N ASP A 615 -0.20 14.06 29.17
CA ASP A 615 0.89 14.57 30.01
C ASP A 615 2.10 15.02 29.16
N PRO A 616 2.21 16.32 28.82
CA PRO A 616 3.32 16.86 28.05
C PRO A 616 4.70 16.68 28.71
N SER A 617 4.79 16.51 30.03
CA SER A 617 6.08 16.36 30.73
C SER A 617 6.77 15.02 30.44
N TRP A 618 6.02 14.04 29.92
CA TRP A 618 6.55 12.75 29.49
C TRP A 618 7.35 12.81 28.19
N ILE A 619 7.11 13.84 27.35
CA ILE A 619 7.63 13.92 25.98
C ILE A 619 9.15 13.95 25.95
N ASP A 620 9.80 14.83 26.71
CA ASP A 620 11.25 15.06 26.62
C ASP A 620 12.08 13.79 26.88
N ALA A 621 11.62 12.93 27.79
CA ALA A 621 12.29 11.67 28.13
C ALA A 621 12.14 10.58 27.06
N ASN A 622 11.14 10.68 26.17
CA ASN A 622 10.77 9.62 25.22
C ASN A 622 10.85 10.06 23.75
N LYS A 623 10.95 11.37 23.47
CA LYS A 623 10.90 11.94 22.12
C LYS A 623 11.93 11.31 21.17
N ALA A 624 13.13 11.00 21.65
CA ALA A 624 14.17 10.38 20.85
C ALA A 624 13.84 8.94 20.41
N TYR A 625 13.16 8.15 21.27
CA TYR A 625 12.70 6.79 20.92
C TYR A 625 11.59 6.84 19.87
N VAL A 626 10.60 7.71 20.05
CA VAL A 626 9.48 7.82 19.11
C VAL A 626 9.95 8.41 17.78
N ASN A 627 10.79 9.44 17.78
CA ASN A 627 11.39 9.99 16.55
C ASN A 627 12.22 8.94 15.78
N LEU A 628 12.86 7.99 16.48
CA LEU A 628 13.57 6.88 15.85
C LEU A 628 12.62 5.94 15.10
N LEU A 629 11.42 5.65 15.64
CA LEU A 629 10.38 4.90 14.92
C LEU A 629 9.82 5.69 13.71
N VAL A 630 9.57 7.00 13.89
CA VAL A 630 9.09 7.90 12.83
C VAL A 630 10.10 7.96 11.67
N ARG A 631 11.40 8.10 11.96
CA ARG A 631 12.47 8.12 10.96
C ARG A 631 12.55 6.82 10.15
N ASP A 632 12.32 5.68 10.80
CA ASP A 632 12.40 4.38 10.12
C ASP A 632 11.37 4.18 8.99
N ILE A 633 10.18 4.77 9.11
CA ILE A 633 9.09 4.65 8.10
C ILE A 633 8.93 5.89 7.20
N ALA A 634 9.26 7.07 7.73
CA ALA A 634 8.89 8.36 7.15
C ALA A 634 10.00 9.43 7.25
N ASN A 635 11.28 9.02 7.21
CA ASN A 635 12.38 9.99 7.03
C ASN A 635 12.17 10.81 5.73
N PRO A 636 12.08 12.16 5.82
CA PRO A 636 11.87 13.02 4.67
C PRO A 636 13.15 13.44 3.95
N SER A 637 14.34 13.28 4.56
CA SER A 637 15.57 13.97 4.14
C SER A 637 16.80 13.07 4.16
N THR A 638 17.63 13.15 3.10
CA THR A 638 18.90 12.40 2.98
C THR A 638 19.99 12.84 3.95
N GLN A 639 19.73 13.92 4.71
CA GLN A 639 20.59 14.36 5.82
C GLN A 639 20.62 13.36 6.97
N ASP A 640 19.58 12.53 7.14
CA ASP A 640 19.60 11.41 8.06
C ASP A 640 20.33 10.21 7.43
N SER A 641 21.56 9.97 7.88
CA SER A 641 22.43 8.89 7.39
C SER A 641 22.09 7.50 7.91
N TYR A 642 21.02 7.34 8.69
CA TYR A 642 20.69 6.07 9.37
C TYR A 642 19.45 5.36 8.82
N PHE A 643 18.54 6.09 8.17
CA PHE A 643 17.24 5.59 7.69
C PHE A 643 16.94 6.04 6.26
N PRO A 644 16.36 5.19 5.40
CA PRO A 644 16.13 5.54 4.00
C PRO A 644 14.97 6.52 3.87
N LEU A 645 14.97 7.32 2.79
CA LEU A 645 13.83 8.17 2.46
C LEU A 645 12.54 7.35 2.37
N TRP A 646 11.52 7.78 3.11
CA TRP A 646 10.13 7.31 2.99
C TRP A 646 10.03 5.79 2.85
N ARG A 647 10.56 4.99 3.79
CA ARG A 647 10.64 3.52 3.65
C ARG A 647 9.36 2.92 3.09
N SER A 648 8.23 3.18 3.77
CA SER A 648 6.92 2.61 3.44
C SER A 648 6.10 3.47 2.47
N PHE A 649 5.97 4.78 2.72
CA PHE A 649 5.08 5.64 1.92
C PHE A 649 5.65 5.91 0.52
N ASP A 650 4.84 5.71 -0.52
CA ASP A 650 5.22 5.95 -1.91
C ASP A 650 4.41 7.14 -2.46
N TRP A 651 5.09 8.27 -2.66
CA TRP A 651 4.50 9.51 -3.18
C TRP A 651 4.10 9.48 -4.66
N PHE A 652 4.46 8.42 -5.42
CA PHE A 652 3.97 8.18 -6.78
C PHE A 652 2.73 7.25 -6.78
N HIS A 653 2.58 6.38 -5.78
CA HIS A 653 1.39 5.54 -5.62
C HIS A 653 0.30 6.17 -4.73
N GLY A 654 0.68 7.13 -3.89
CA GLY A 654 -0.21 7.87 -2.99
C GLY A 654 -0.65 7.08 -1.75
N HIS A 655 0.05 6.00 -1.42
CA HIS A 655 -0.16 5.14 -0.25
C HIS A 655 1.15 4.41 0.10
N SER A 656 1.20 3.68 1.21
CA SER A 656 2.38 2.88 1.56
C SER A 656 2.41 1.51 0.90
N TRP A 657 3.61 0.93 0.82
CA TRP A 657 3.83 -0.49 0.54
C TRP A 657 4.23 -1.23 1.83
N ALA A 658 3.52 -2.32 2.12
CA ALA A 658 3.81 -3.20 3.25
C ALA A 658 4.97 -4.16 2.97
N HIS A 659 4.97 -4.76 1.79
CA HIS A 659 5.90 -5.84 1.43
C HIS A 659 7.38 -5.41 1.48
N GLY A 660 8.15 -6.04 2.36
CA GLY A 660 9.59 -5.83 2.57
C GLY A 660 10.45 -6.68 1.64
N LEU A 661 11.45 -7.36 2.21
CA LEU A 661 12.56 -7.99 1.49
C LEU A 661 12.29 -9.45 1.06
N PHE A 662 11.14 -9.72 0.44
CA PHE A 662 10.84 -11.02 -0.20
C PHE A 662 10.75 -10.88 -1.73
N ASP A 663 11.12 -11.95 -2.45
CA ASP A 663 11.10 -12.01 -3.92
C ASP A 663 9.68 -12.40 -4.38
N THR A 664 8.98 -11.51 -5.08
CA THR A 664 7.55 -11.68 -5.38
C THR A 664 7.21 -11.32 -6.83
N LEU A 665 6.60 -12.27 -7.54
CA LEU A 665 6.17 -12.12 -8.93
C LEU A 665 5.16 -10.99 -9.12
N ASP A 666 4.28 -10.77 -8.15
CA ASP A 666 3.24 -9.74 -8.25
C ASP A 666 3.74 -8.33 -7.83
N GLY A 667 5.01 -8.21 -7.45
CA GLY A 667 5.61 -6.99 -6.93
C GLY A 667 5.16 -6.68 -5.50
N LYS A 668 5.35 -5.43 -5.08
CA LYS A 668 5.00 -4.97 -3.72
C LYS A 668 3.49 -5.05 -3.47
N ASP A 669 3.13 -5.31 -2.22
CA ASP A 669 1.74 -5.43 -1.78
C ASP A 669 1.43 -4.59 -0.54
N GLN A 670 0.13 -4.37 -0.32
CA GLN A 670 -0.46 -3.61 0.76
C GLN A 670 -1.92 -4.06 0.95
N GLU A 671 -2.23 -4.60 2.14
CA GLU A 671 -3.56 -5.07 2.54
C GLU A 671 -4.31 -4.02 3.39
N SER A 672 -3.89 -3.79 4.65
CA SER A 672 -4.61 -2.90 5.58
C SER A 672 -4.47 -1.41 5.25
N SER A 673 -5.34 -0.93 4.36
CA SER A 673 -5.45 0.50 4.02
C SER A 673 -5.85 1.39 5.21
N SER A 674 -6.50 0.84 6.23
CA SER A 674 -6.84 1.57 7.46
C SER A 674 -5.66 1.70 8.42
N GLU A 675 -4.80 0.68 8.56
CA GLU A 675 -3.55 0.82 9.33
C GLU A 675 -2.55 1.76 8.63
N ASP A 676 -2.53 1.79 7.28
CA ASP A 676 -1.74 2.77 6.51
C ASP A 676 -2.15 4.23 6.77
N THR A 677 -3.46 4.48 6.82
CA THR A 677 -3.97 5.82 7.14
C THR A 677 -3.85 6.15 8.62
N MET A 678 -3.93 5.15 9.51
CA MET A 678 -3.64 5.32 10.93
C MET A 678 -2.18 5.73 11.13
N HIS A 679 -1.24 5.17 10.37
CA HIS A 679 0.15 5.60 10.39
C HIS A 679 0.30 7.09 10.04
N ALA A 680 -0.31 7.57 8.94
CA ALA A 680 -0.26 8.99 8.56
C ALA A 680 -0.90 9.91 9.64
N TYR A 681 -1.99 9.45 10.26
CA TYR A 681 -2.61 10.11 11.40
C TYR A 681 -1.70 10.10 12.65
N ALA A 682 -1.02 9.00 12.95
CA ALA A 682 -0.08 8.89 14.06
C ALA A 682 1.10 9.87 13.90
N LEU A 683 1.67 9.98 12.68
CA LEU A 683 2.69 10.98 12.35
C LEU A 683 2.17 12.40 12.59
N LYS A 684 0.95 12.72 12.12
CA LYS A 684 0.30 14.00 12.38
C LYS A 684 0.22 14.29 13.88
N MET A 685 -0.40 13.39 14.64
CA MET A 685 -0.67 13.60 16.07
C MET A 685 0.64 13.72 16.87
N TRP A 686 1.66 12.92 16.53
CA TRP A 686 2.97 13.03 17.16
C TRP A 686 3.64 14.38 16.87
N GLY A 687 3.68 14.80 15.60
CA GLY A 687 4.21 16.11 15.19
C GLY A 687 3.55 17.26 15.96
N SER A 688 2.22 17.22 16.08
CA SER A 688 1.45 18.21 16.83
C SER A 688 1.84 18.29 18.30
N VAL A 689 1.89 17.16 19.02
CA VAL A 689 2.20 17.19 20.47
C VAL A 689 3.67 17.52 20.78
N VAL A 690 4.62 17.23 19.87
CA VAL A 690 6.04 17.57 20.08
C VAL A 690 6.50 18.89 19.47
N GLY A 691 5.58 19.66 18.89
CA GLY A 691 5.84 20.95 18.26
C GLY A 691 6.59 20.88 16.93
N ASP A 692 6.61 19.72 16.25
CA ASP A 692 7.17 19.57 14.90
C ASP A 692 6.08 19.82 13.85
N ALA A 693 5.95 21.09 13.47
CA ALA A 693 4.99 21.54 12.47
C ALA A 693 5.24 20.97 11.06
N ASN A 694 6.49 20.58 10.74
CA ASN A 694 6.79 19.92 9.48
C ASN A 694 6.27 18.47 9.49
N LEU A 695 6.42 17.75 10.59
CA LEU A 695 5.86 16.41 10.74
C LEU A 695 4.32 16.44 10.77
N GLU A 696 3.71 17.40 11.46
CA GLU A 696 2.26 17.57 11.43
C GLU A 696 1.76 17.90 10.01
N ALA A 697 2.44 18.80 9.29
CA ALA A 697 2.12 19.13 7.91
C ALA A 697 2.24 17.92 6.97
N ARG A 698 3.31 17.11 7.10
CA ARG A 698 3.50 15.88 6.33
C ARG A 698 2.37 14.88 6.59
N GLY A 699 2.01 14.63 7.85
CA GLY A 699 0.90 13.73 8.21
C GLY A 699 -0.46 14.20 7.67
N ASN A 700 -0.76 15.50 7.74
CA ASN A 700 -1.96 16.08 7.13
C ASN A 700 -1.98 15.89 5.60
N LEU A 701 -0.85 16.11 4.92
CA LEU A 701 -0.74 15.95 3.46
C LEU A 701 -0.86 14.47 3.04
N MET A 702 -0.20 13.56 3.75
CA MET A 702 -0.30 12.11 3.52
C MET A 702 -1.75 11.62 3.64
N LEU A 703 -2.47 12.02 4.70
CA LEU A 703 -3.89 11.67 4.86
C LEU A 703 -4.76 12.17 3.70
N ALA A 704 -4.53 13.38 3.19
CA ALA A 704 -5.28 13.92 2.06
C ALA A 704 -4.99 13.16 0.75
N VAL A 705 -3.72 12.85 0.48
CA VAL A 705 -3.30 12.03 -0.67
C VAL A 705 -3.89 10.62 -0.58
N GLN A 706 -3.83 9.98 0.59
CA GLN A 706 -4.48 8.68 0.84
C GLN A 706 -6.00 8.76 0.66
N GLY A 707 -6.65 9.80 1.19
CA GLY A 707 -8.08 10.04 1.02
C GLY A 707 -8.51 10.11 -0.44
N ARG A 708 -7.62 10.54 -1.35
CA ARG A 708 -7.83 10.51 -2.80
C ARG A 708 -7.48 9.15 -3.41
N SER A 709 -6.24 8.67 -3.19
CA SER A 709 -5.71 7.46 -3.82
C SER A 709 -6.47 6.20 -3.40
N LEU A 710 -6.87 6.09 -2.13
CA LEU A 710 -7.62 4.93 -1.63
C LEU A 710 -9.03 4.86 -2.23
N ARG A 711 -9.70 5.99 -2.51
CA ARG A 711 -10.98 5.97 -3.25
C ARG A 711 -10.82 5.52 -4.71
N SER A 712 -9.65 5.74 -5.30
CA SER A 712 -9.30 5.22 -6.62
C SER A 712 -8.96 3.72 -6.58
N TYR A 713 -8.23 3.26 -5.57
CA TYR A 713 -7.51 1.98 -5.61
C TYR A 713 -7.94 0.91 -4.59
N TYR A 714 -8.61 1.28 -3.48
CA TYR A 714 -8.99 0.37 -2.39
C TYR A 714 -10.47 0.40 -2.01
N LEU A 715 -11.10 1.57 -2.00
CA LEU A 715 -12.43 1.82 -1.43
C LEU A 715 -13.39 2.26 -2.54
N TYR A 716 -14.08 1.31 -3.14
CA TYR A 716 -14.87 1.48 -4.35
C TYR A 716 -16.34 1.79 -4.04
N THR A 717 -16.74 3.04 -4.22
CA THR A 717 -18.14 3.37 -4.52
C THR A 717 -18.52 2.89 -5.93
N SER A 718 -19.80 2.74 -6.20
CA SER A 718 -20.38 2.45 -7.52
C SER A 718 -19.98 3.46 -8.62
N ALA A 719 -19.52 4.65 -8.24
CA ALA A 719 -19.01 5.68 -9.14
C ALA A 719 -17.50 5.59 -9.46
N ASN A 720 -16.78 4.59 -8.94
CA ASN A 720 -15.37 4.38 -9.31
C ASN A 720 -15.28 4.03 -10.81
N THR A 721 -14.36 4.68 -11.53
CA THR A 721 -14.09 4.44 -12.97
C THR A 721 -12.62 4.11 -13.23
N VAL A 722 -11.86 3.85 -12.16
CA VAL A 722 -10.42 3.58 -12.19
C VAL A 722 -10.15 2.08 -12.28
N GLN A 723 -10.87 1.28 -11.51
CA GLN A 723 -10.74 -0.18 -11.51
C GLN A 723 -11.70 -0.87 -12.49
N PRO A 724 -11.48 -2.15 -12.83
CA PRO A 724 -12.39 -2.91 -13.69
C PRO A 724 -13.81 -2.93 -13.12
N HIS A 725 -14.82 -2.73 -13.97
CA HIS A 725 -16.22 -2.78 -13.57
C HIS A 725 -16.63 -4.15 -13.02
N GLU A 726 -15.94 -5.20 -13.47
CA GLU A 726 -16.03 -6.57 -12.98
C GLU A 726 -15.58 -6.73 -11.53
N PHE A 727 -14.76 -5.81 -10.99
CA PHE A 727 -14.17 -5.91 -9.65
C PHE A 727 -14.79 -4.92 -8.65
N ILE A 728 -15.25 -3.75 -9.10
CA ILE A 728 -15.79 -2.66 -8.25
C ILE A 728 -16.93 -3.12 -7.30
N GLY A 729 -17.71 -4.13 -7.69
CA GLY A 729 -18.77 -4.71 -6.85
C GLY A 729 -18.27 -5.35 -5.54
N ASN A 730 -16.96 -5.59 -5.38
CA ASN A 730 -16.34 -6.08 -4.15
C ASN A 730 -16.25 -5.03 -3.02
N LYS A 731 -16.44 -3.74 -3.36
CA LYS A 731 -16.35 -2.55 -2.48
C LYS A 731 -14.96 -2.28 -1.89
N ALA A 732 -14.27 -3.28 -1.38
CA ALA A 732 -12.88 -3.20 -0.96
C ALA A 732 -11.94 -3.91 -1.96
N ALA A 733 -10.65 -3.61 -1.88
CA ALA A 733 -9.63 -4.32 -2.65
C ALA A 733 -9.39 -5.75 -2.15
N GLY A 734 -9.38 -5.98 -0.83
CA GLY A 734 -8.55 -7.03 -0.25
C GLY A 734 -7.08 -6.64 -0.37
N ILE A 735 -6.24 -7.55 -0.86
CA ILE A 735 -4.81 -7.29 -1.03
C ILE A 735 -4.57 -6.65 -2.40
N LEU A 736 -3.97 -5.46 -2.42
CA LEU A 736 -3.48 -4.82 -3.64
C LEU A 736 -1.99 -5.08 -3.80
N PHE A 737 -1.62 -5.64 -4.96
CA PHE A 737 -0.25 -5.78 -5.42
C PHE A 737 0.06 -4.76 -6.54
N GLU A 738 1.33 -4.63 -6.92
CA GLU A 738 1.72 -3.92 -8.14
C GLU A 738 1.18 -4.61 -9.41
N ASN A 739 1.01 -5.94 -9.42
CA ASN A 739 0.57 -6.71 -10.58
C ASN A 739 -0.90 -7.18 -10.55
N LYS A 740 -1.50 -7.38 -9.38
CA LYS A 740 -2.87 -7.91 -9.21
C LYS A 740 -3.64 -7.21 -8.08
N ILE A 741 -4.95 -7.34 -8.08
CA ILE A 741 -5.77 -7.08 -6.88
C ILE A 741 -6.60 -8.32 -6.60
N ASP A 742 -6.59 -8.77 -5.35
CA ASP A 742 -7.20 -10.03 -4.91
C ASP A 742 -8.08 -9.79 -3.68
N HIS A 743 -9.39 -10.06 -3.82
CA HIS A 743 -10.41 -9.84 -2.80
C HIS A 743 -10.39 -10.99 -1.77
N THR A 744 -9.29 -11.04 -1.04
CA THR A 744 -8.95 -12.04 -0.03
C THR A 744 -8.18 -11.37 1.12
N THR A 745 -7.80 -12.15 2.13
CA THR A 745 -6.76 -11.77 3.10
C THR A 745 -5.71 -12.88 3.21
N TYR A 746 -4.57 -12.60 3.86
CA TYR A 746 -3.58 -13.63 4.18
C TYR A 746 -4.06 -14.69 5.19
N PHE A 747 -5.14 -14.40 5.94
CA PHE A 747 -5.60 -15.18 7.10
C PHE A 747 -7.03 -15.73 6.97
N GLY A 748 -7.66 -15.59 5.80
CA GLY A 748 -8.93 -16.25 5.47
C GLY A 748 -9.84 -15.45 4.55
N THR A 749 -10.77 -16.13 3.89
CA THR A 749 -11.67 -15.54 2.88
C THR A 749 -13.07 -15.17 3.41
N ASN A 750 -13.22 -15.03 4.74
CA ASN A 750 -14.47 -14.57 5.32
C ASN A 750 -14.68 -13.08 4.99
N ILE A 751 -15.93 -12.69 4.69
CA ILE A 751 -16.24 -11.32 4.24
C ILE A 751 -15.98 -10.27 5.33
N GLU A 752 -16.20 -10.62 6.59
CA GLU A 752 -15.85 -9.79 7.74
C GLU A 752 -14.34 -9.60 7.91
N PHE A 753 -13.50 -10.53 7.42
CA PHE A 753 -12.04 -10.38 7.40
C PHE A 753 -11.65 -9.41 6.26
N ILE A 754 -12.10 -9.72 5.03
CA ILE A 754 -11.71 -8.98 3.82
C ILE A 754 -12.19 -7.53 3.85
N GLN A 755 -13.38 -7.25 4.36
CA GLN A 755 -13.86 -5.86 4.51
C GLN A 755 -13.31 -5.22 5.80
N GLY A 756 -13.26 -5.98 6.90
CA GLY A 756 -12.88 -5.48 8.22
C GLY A 756 -11.42 -5.03 8.33
N ILE A 757 -10.50 -5.66 7.58
CA ILE A 757 -9.08 -5.29 7.56
C ILE A 757 -8.85 -3.88 6.98
N HIS A 758 -9.81 -3.33 6.24
CA HIS A 758 -9.83 -1.94 5.75
C HIS A 758 -10.60 -0.97 6.68
N MET A 759 -11.07 -1.43 7.84
CA MET A 759 -11.78 -0.62 8.84
C MET A 759 -10.93 -0.33 10.08
N LEU A 760 -10.22 -1.32 10.61
CA LEU A 760 -9.49 -1.19 11.88
C LEU A 760 -8.11 -0.53 11.72
N PRO A 761 -7.62 0.22 12.73
CA PRO A 761 -8.34 0.68 13.91
C PRO A 761 -9.27 1.86 13.59
N LEU A 762 -10.44 1.89 14.23
CA LEU A 762 -11.40 2.98 14.09
C LEU A 762 -10.99 4.16 14.99
N LEU A 763 -10.57 5.26 14.38
CA LEU A 763 -9.98 6.44 15.03
C LEU A 763 -10.54 7.73 14.40
N PRO A 764 -10.25 8.92 14.94
CA PRO A 764 -10.82 10.19 14.44
C PRO A 764 -10.56 10.50 12.95
N HIS A 765 -9.53 9.91 12.33
CA HIS A 765 -9.27 10.07 10.90
C HIS A 765 -10.14 9.17 10.01
N THR A 766 -10.77 8.12 10.57
CA THR A 766 -11.51 7.12 9.80
C THR A 766 -12.63 7.74 8.94
N PRO A 767 -13.50 8.66 9.43
CA PRO A 767 -14.57 9.27 8.61
C PRO A 767 -14.08 10.18 7.48
N PHE A 768 -12.82 10.63 7.51
CA PHE A 768 -12.20 11.39 6.41
C PHE A 768 -11.83 10.48 5.23
N ILE A 769 -11.36 9.27 5.53
CA ILE A 769 -10.97 8.25 4.54
C ILE A 769 -12.20 7.47 4.05
N ARG A 770 -12.94 6.88 4.99
CA ARG A 770 -14.14 6.04 4.75
C ARG A 770 -15.38 6.91 4.79
N THR A 771 -15.73 7.49 3.64
CA THR A 771 -16.85 8.45 3.55
C THR A 771 -18.20 7.77 3.85
N PRO A 772 -19.21 8.52 4.37
CA PRO A 772 -20.54 7.96 4.64
C PRO A 772 -21.20 7.26 3.45
N ASP A 773 -20.97 7.71 2.22
CA ASP A 773 -21.52 7.07 1.03
C ASP A 773 -20.83 5.74 0.70
N PHE A 774 -19.51 5.66 0.90
CA PHE A 774 -18.77 4.41 0.76
C PHE A 774 -19.19 3.39 1.84
N VAL A 775 -19.21 3.81 3.11
CA VAL A 775 -19.64 2.95 4.22
C VAL A 775 -21.06 2.41 4.02
N ARG A 776 -21.97 3.23 3.46
CA ARG A 776 -23.33 2.79 3.13
C ARG A 776 -23.36 1.77 2.01
N GLU A 777 -22.67 2.01 0.90
CA GLU A 777 -22.60 1.05 -0.20
C GLU A 777 -21.97 -0.30 0.21
N GLU A 778 -20.92 -0.27 1.02
CA GLU A 778 -20.25 -1.45 1.57
C GLU A 778 -21.17 -2.23 2.52
N TRP A 779 -21.80 -1.54 3.47
CA TRP A 779 -22.75 -2.13 4.41
C TRP A 779 -23.97 -2.74 3.72
N ASP A 780 -24.58 -2.01 2.79
CA ASP A 780 -25.74 -2.49 2.02
C ASP A 780 -25.39 -3.75 1.22
N THR A 781 -24.18 -3.82 0.68
CA THR A 781 -23.67 -4.99 -0.05
C THR A 781 -23.50 -6.19 0.88
N TYR A 782 -22.74 -6.07 1.98
CA TYR A 782 -22.30 -7.23 2.75
C TYR A 782 -23.06 -7.49 4.05
N PHE A 783 -23.41 -6.46 4.81
CA PHE A 783 -23.75 -6.57 6.23
C PHE A 783 -25.22 -6.23 6.58
N SER A 784 -25.93 -5.57 5.66
CA SER A 784 -27.35 -5.20 5.81
C SER A 784 -28.29 -6.41 5.91
N GLN A 785 -29.57 -6.13 6.20
CA GLN A 785 -30.66 -7.13 6.22
C GLN A 785 -30.41 -8.30 7.20
N GLY A 786 -29.76 -8.03 8.33
CA GLY A 786 -29.43 -9.03 9.36
C GLY A 786 -28.20 -9.90 9.03
N ARG A 787 -27.47 -9.64 7.93
CA ARG A 787 -26.25 -10.42 7.62
C ARG A 787 -25.15 -10.21 8.65
N VAL A 788 -25.04 -9.01 9.24
CA VAL A 788 -24.12 -8.74 10.36
C VAL A 788 -24.40 -9.58 11.62
N ASP A 789 -25.63 -10.05 11.81
CA ASP A 789 -26.00 -10.81 13.02
C ASP A 789 -25.35 -12.20 13.04
N ALA A 790 -25.10 -12.77 11.86
CA ALA A 790 -24.40 -14.05 11.69
C ALA A 790 -22.89 -13.97 11.97
N ILE A 791 -22.29 -12.78 11.94
CA ILE A 791 -20.86 -12.58 12.20
C ILE A 791 -20.54 -12.88 13.66
N GLN A 792 -19.40 -13.54 13.89
CA GLN A 792 -18.90 -13.95 15.20
C GLN A 792 -17.54 -13.29 15.49
N GLY A 793 -17.14 -13.28 16.77
CA GLY A 793 -15.83 -12.79 17.20
C GLY A 793 -15.64 -11.26 17.05
N GLY A 794 -14.41 -10.82 17.30
CA GLY A 794 -14.05 -9.39 17.37
C GLY A 794 -14.33 -8.55 16.13
N TRP A 795 -14.41 -9.18 14.95
CA TRP A 795 -14.79 -8.50 13.71
C TRP A 795 -16.20 -7.90 13.77
N LYS A 796 -17.13 -8.51 14.52
CA LYS A 796 -18.50 -7.97 14.67
C LYS A 796 -18.48 -6.55 15.26
N GLY A 797 -17.65 -6.30 16.26
CA GLY A 797 -17.43 -4.98 16.86
C GLY A 797 -16.77 -3.99 15.89
N VAL A 798 -15.81 -4.45 15.07
CA VAL A 798 -15.21 -3.61 14.03
C VAL A 798 -16.26 -3.17 13.00
N LEU A 799 -17.11 -4.09 12.53
CA LEU A 799 -18.20 -3.79 11.59
C LEU A 799 -19.20 -2.76 12.16
N TRP A 800 -19.68 -2.96 13.39
CA TRP A 800 -20.61 -2.03 14.04
C TRP A 800 -19.97 -0.67 14.37
N GLY A 801 -18.67 -0.63 14.70
CA GLY A 801 -17.95 0.61 14.88
C GLY A 801 -17.82 1.41 13.59
N ASN A 802 -17.54 0.75 12.46
CA ASN A 802 -17.53 1.38 11.13
C ASN A 802 -18.94 1.89 10.74
N TYR A 803 -19.98 1.13 11.07
CA TYR A 803 -21.38 1.50 10.84
C TYR A 803 -21.82 2.77 11.60
N ALA A 804 -21.14 3.14 12.70
CA ALA A 804 -21.41 4.39 13.41
C ALA A 804 -21.25 5.64 12.52
N THR A 805 -20.46 5.56 11.44
CA THR A 805 -20.31 6.63 10.44
C THR A 805 -21.61 6.94 9.67
N ILE A 806 -22.60 6.03 9.68
CA ILE A 806 -23.89 6.20 8.96
C ILE A 806 -25.15 5.94 9.80
N ASP A 807 -25.06 5.11 10.84
CA ASP A 807 -26.10 4.97 11.87
C ASP A 807 -25.44 4.84 13.26
N PRO A 808 -25.03 5.99 13.83
CA PRO A 808 -24.41 6.02 15.16
C PRO A 808 -25.38 5.62 16.28
N LYS A 809 -26.69 5.76 16.08
CA LYS A 809 -27.68 5.30 17.05
C LYS A 809 -27.74 3.77 17.09
N GLY A 810 -27.75 3.12 15.92
CA GLY A 810 -27.68 1.67 15.80
C GLY A 810 -26.41 1.12 16.43
N ALA A 811 -25.24 1.67 16.09
CA ALA A 811 -23.96 1.29 16.67
C ALA A 811 -23.92 1.45 18.21
N TYR A 812 -24.35 2.61 18.73
CA TYR A 812 -24.42 2.82 20.18
C TYR A 812 -25.36 1.81 20.87
N THR A 813 -26.52 1.52 20.27
CA THR A 813 -27.50 0.55 20.80
C THR A 813 -26.94 -0.88 20.82
N PHE A 814 -26.15 -1.25 19.81
CA PHE A 814 -25.40 -2.51 19.79
C PHE A 814 -24.41 -2.56 20.96
N PHE A 815 -23.48 -1.61 21.06
CA PHE A 815 -22.43 -1.61 22.08
C PHE A 815 -22.96 -1.47 23.52
N SER A 816 -24.09 -0.79 23.73
CA SER A 816 -24.73 -0.67 25.04
C SER A 816 -25.53 -1.92 25.46
N GLY A 817 -25.65 -2.93 24.59
CA GLY A 817 -26.38 -4.18 24.86
C GLY A 817 -27.89 -4.09 24.73
N GLY A 818 -28.43 -3.08 24.05
CA GLY A 818 -29.87 -2.93 23.77
C GLY A 818 -30.38 -3.81 22.62
N GLY A 819 -29.51 -4.55 21.95
CA GLY A 819 -29.75 -5.17 20.64
C GLY A 819 -30.62 -6.43 20.58
N ALA A 820 -30.98 -7.05 21.72
CA ALA A 820 -31.68 -8.35 21.73
C ALA A 820 -33.13 -8.34 21.19
N ALA A 821 -33.64 -7.21 20.68
CA ALA A 821 -35.05 -7.05 20.28
C ALA A 821 -35.28 -6.39 18.89
N ALA A 822 -34.24 -6.16 18.07
CA ALA A 822 -34.41 -5.53 16.75
C ALA A 822 -34.92 -6.50 15.64
N GLY A 823 -34.97 -7.81 15.90
CA GLY A 823 -35.37 -8.84 14.92
C GLY A 823 -36.68 -9.59 15.24
N ALA A 824 -37.29 -9.40 16.41
CA ALA A 824 -38.41 -10.22 16.87
C ALA A 824 -39.64 -9.39 17.23
N ARG A 825 -40.67 -9.43 16.38
CA ARG A 825 -42.04 -9.07 16.79
C ARG A 825 -42.63 -10.21 17.63
N GLY A 826 -42.51 -10.13 18.95
CA GLY A 826 -43.22 -11.04 19.85
C GLY A 826 -42.72 -11.05 21.29
N GLU A 827 -43.63 -10.66 22.20
CA GLU A 827 -43.70 -11.05 23.62
C GLU A 827 -42.68 -10.45 24.63
N HIS A 828 -43.21 -9.66 25.56
CA HIS A 828 -42.62 -9.43 26.89
C HIS A 828 -42.73 -10.72 27.73
N PRO A 829 -41.80 -10.99 28.68
CA PRO A 829 -42.15 -10.65 30.06
C PRO A 829 -41.00 -10.21 30.99
N ASN A 830 -41.38 -9.34 31.94
CA ASN A 830 -40.74 -9.01 33.23
C ASN A 830 -39.52 -9.85 33.70
N LYS A 831 -38.35 -9.19 33.76
CA LYS A 831 -37.40 -9.33 34.90
C LYS A 831 -36.83 -7.96 35.25
N GLN A 832 -37.06 -7.51 36.47
CA GLN A 832 -36.56 -6.25 37.00
C GLN A 832 -35.39 -6.54 37.97
N GLN A 833 -34.19 -6.77 37.43
CA GLN A 833 -32.97 -7.04 38.21
C GLN A 833 -31.71 -6.66 37.41
N ALA A 834 -30.82 -5.92 38.06
CA ALA A 834 -29.55 -5.37 37.57
C ALA A 834 -29.62 -4.36 36.41
N VAL A 835 -29.03 -3.17 36.64
CA VAL A 835 -28.57 -2.28 35.56
C VAL A 835 -27.32 -2.93 34.99
N GLY A 836 -27.49 -3.72 33.93
CA GLY A 836 -26.44 -4.57 33.38
C GLY A 836 -26.50 -4.69 31.87
N ARG A 837 -25.32 -4.88 31.27
CA ARG A 837 -25.01 -5.04 29.83
C ARG A 837 -25.56 -6.36 29.23
N ALA A 838 -26.77 -6.76 29.63
CA ALA A 838 -27.30 -8.13 29.49
C ALA A 838 -27.53 -8.63 28.04
N GLY A 839 -27.23 -7.82 27.03
CA GLY A 839 -27.35 -8.15 25.60
C GLY A 839 -26.11 -7.89 24.74
N PHE A 840 -24.94 -7.57 25.33
CA PHE A 840 -23.67 -7.47 24.58
C PHE A 840 -22.68 -8.54 25.05
N ASP A 841 -22.11 -9.29 24.11
CA ASP A 841 -21.06 -10.29 24.35
C ASP A 841 -19.66 -9.65 24.22
N PRO A 842 -18.82 -9.66 25.28
CA PRO A 842 -17.43 -9.20 25.20
C PRO A 842 -16.60 -9.82 24.07
N GLY A 843 -16.89 -11.06 23.66
CA GLY A 843 -16.22 -11.74 22.53
C GLY A 843 -16.53 -11.15 21.16
N TRP A 844 -17.46 -10.19 21.04
CA TRP A 844 -17.70 -9.43 19.81
C TRP A 844 -16.73 -8.26 19.62
N LEU A 845 -15.86 -7.97 20.59
CA LEU A 845 -14.88 -6.88 20.49
C LEU A 845 -13.50 -7.43 20.17
N ASP A 846 -12.84 -6.90 19.14
CA ASP A 846 -11.38 -7.07 18.96
C ASP A 846 -10.68 -6.61 20.24
N GLY A 847 -9.77 -7.41 20.81
CA GLY A 847 -9.00 -6.96 21.98
C GLY A 847 -8.05 -5.81 21.69
N GLY A 848 -7.86 -5.43 20.41
CA GLY A 848 -7.25 -4.17 19.97
C GLY A 848 -8.20 -2.96 20.00
N ALA A 849 -9.45 -3.14 20.44
CA ALA A 849 -10.46 -2.10 20.60
C ALA A 849 -10.96 -1.98 22.06
N SER A 850 -11.47 -0.80 22.41
CA SER A 850 -12.11 -0.53 23.70
C SER A 850 -13.61 -0.31 23.50
N LEU A 851 -14.44 -0.91 24.36
CA LEU A 851 -15.89 -0.67 24.34
C LEU A 851 -16.19 0.77 24.71
N THR A 852 -15.47 1.33 25.69
CA THR A 852 -15.55 2.74 26.09
C THR A 852 -15.28 3.65 24.89
N TRP A 853 -14.22 3.39 24.12
CA TRP A 853 -13.92 4.12 22.90
C TRP A 853 -15.06 3.98 21.87
N TYR A 854 -15.53 2.77 21.57
CA TYR A 854 -16.61 2.57 20.59
C TYR A 854 -17.97 3.15 21.02
N LEU A 855 -18.29 3.14 22.32
CA LEU A 855 -19.45 3.84 22.88
C LEU A 855 -19.31 5.35 22.74
N CYS A 856 -18.16 5.92 23.09
CA CYS A 856 -17.87 7.35 22.93
C CYS A 856 -17.88 7.79 21.46
N TYR A 857 -17.27 7.01 20.58
CA TYR A 857 -17.25 7.22 19.13
C TYR A 857 -18.66 7.23 18.55
N SER A 858 -19.47 6.21 18.86
CA SER A 858 -20.86 6.12 18.40
C SER A 858 -21.76 7.22 19.00
N ALA A 859 -21.60 7.54 20.29
CA ALA A 859 -22.40 8.58 20.95
C ALA A 859 -22.07 9.98 20.45
N GLY A 860 -20.80 10.24 20.13
CA GLY A 860 -20.35 11.46 19.49
C GLY A 860 -21.06 11.66 18.16
N GLU A 861 -20.87 10.73 17.22
CA GLU A 861 -21.51 10.73 15.90
C GLU A 861 -23.05 10.90 15.95
N TYR A 862 -23.72 10.36 16.97
CA TYR A 862 -25.17 10.51 17.15
C TYR A 862 -25.57 11.95 17.49
N SER A 863 -24.80 12.62 18.36
CA SER A 863 -25.08 14.00 18.80
C SER A 863 -24.99 15.01 17.65
N LEU A 864 -24.32 14.66 16.54
CA LEU A 864 -24.20 15.48 15.33
C LEU A 864 -25.50 15.56 14.51
N HIS A 865 -26.29 14.50 14.52
CA HIS A 865 -27.49 14.38 13.68
C HIS A 865 -28.73 14.98 14.35
N PHE A 866 -28.76 15.07 15.68
CA PHE A 866 -29.87 15.63 16.46
C PHE A 866 -29.38 16.41 17.69
N PRO A 867 -28.92 17.67 17.55
CA PRO A 867 -28.31 18.43 18.64
C PRO A 867 -29.26 18.82 19.80
N LEU A 868 -30.56 18.45 19.77
CA LEU A 868 -31.58 18.80 20.77
C LEU A 868 -32.66 17.70 20.95
N CYS A 869 -32.29 16.43 21.11
CA CYS A 869 -33.23 15.37 21.52
C CYS A 869 -32.69 14.59 22.73
N ASP A 870 -33.44 14.64 23.83
CA ASP A 870 -33.08 13.98 25.09
C ASP A 870 -33.31 12.46 25.01
N LEU A 871 -32.44 11.66 25.61
CA LEU A 871 -32.28 10.23 25.29
C LEU A 871 -33.25 9.27 26.03
N THR A 872 -34.27 9.80 26.71
CA THR A 872 -35.09 9.01 27.66
C THR A 872 -36.61 9.09 27.48
N THR A 873 -37.15 9.75 26.46
CA THR A 873 -38.61 9.84 26.25
C THR A 873 -39.13 8.89 25.18
N ASN A 874 -40.13 8.10 25.56
CA ASN A 874 -40.91 7.21 24.67
C ASN A 874 -41.56 7.96 23.50
N GLU A 875 -41.98 7.18 22.50
CA GLU A 875 -42.62 7.64 21.25
C GLU A 875 -43.81 8.60 21.44
N LEU A 876 -44.14 9.29 20.34
CA LEU A 876 -45.12 10.38 20.19
C LEU A 876 -44.68 11.75 20.75
N TYR A 877 -43.73 12.44 20.07
CA TYR A 877 -43.82 13.90 19.78
C TYR A 877 -42.72 14.39 18.79
N CYS A 878 -42.49 13.67 17.69
CA CYS A 878 -41.50 14.09 16.66
C CYS A 878 -42.03 14.03 15.21
N SER A 879 -43.34 14.22 15.02
CA SER A 879 -44.03 14.07 13.73
C SER A 879 -44.75 15.34 13.24
N VAL A 880 -44.23 16.53 13.54
CA VAL A 880 -44.72 17.81 12.98
C VAL A 880 -43.53 18.74 12.69
N GLY A 881 -42.73 18.41 11.67
CA GLY A 881 -41.52 19.20 11.32
C GLY A 881 -40.93 19.01 9.92
N ARG A 882 -41.55 18.20 9.05
CA ARG A 882 -41.10 17.97 7.66
C ARG A 882 -42.22 18.07 6.62
N ALA A 883 -43.16 18.99 6.84
CA ALA A 883 -44.27 19.25 5.93
C ALA A 883 -44.61 20.74 5.86
N LEU A 884 -43.65 21.60 5.48
CA LEU A 884 -43.88 23.00 5.05
C LEU A 884 -42.59 23.67 4.51
N SER A 885 -41.95 23.10 3.49
CA SER A 885 -40.82 23.75 2.78
C SER A 885 -40.72 23.27 1.32
N GLY A 886 -41.81 23.41 0.57
CA GLY A 886 -41.91 22.82 -0.78
C GLY A 886 -42.98 23.41 -1.67
N PHE A 887 -43.20 24.74 -1.65
CA PHE A 887 -43.98 25.45 -2.68
C PHE A 887 -43.80 26.98 -2.58
N VAL A 888 -42.89 27.57 -3.38
CA VAL A 888 -43.10 28.82 -4.15
C VAL A 888 -42.22 28.72 -5.40
N ALA A 889 -42.74 29.15 -6.55
CA ALA A 889 -42.19 28.84 -7.87
C ALA A 889 -41.35 29.96 -8.51
N ARG A 890 -40.73 29.60 -9.65
CA ARG A 890 -39.90 30.43 -10.53
C ARG A 890 -40.65 31.64 -11.11
N TYR A 891 -39.95 32.77 -11.28
CA TYR A 891 -39.66 33.47 -12.55
C TYR A 891 -39.26 34.93 -12.28
N PRO A 892 -38.37 35.51 -13.09
CA PRO A 892 -38.54 36.90 -13.50
C PRO A 892 -38.76 37.03 -15.01
N VAL A 893 -39.50 38.06 -15.39
CA VAL A 893 -39.65 38.57 -16.77
C VAL A 893 -38.81 39.85 -16.87
N SER A 894 -38.34 40.14 -18.09
CA SER A 894 -37.45 41.25 -18.52
C SER A 894 -36.03 41.21 -17.98
#